data_AF-A0A2K1P1E4-F1
#
_entry.id   AF-A0A2K1P1E4-F1
#
_cell.length_a   1.000
_cell.length_b   1.000
_cell.length_c   1.000
_cell.angle_alpha   90.00
_cell.angle_beta   90.00
_cell.angle_gamma   90.00
#
_symmetry.space_group_name_H-M   'P 1'
#
loop_
_entity.id
_entity.type
_entity.pdbx_description
1 polymer ?
#
loop_
_entity_poly.entity_id
_entity_poly.type
_entity_poly.pdbx_seq_one_letter_code
_entity_poly.pdbx_strand_id
1 'polypeptide(L)'
;MNNWFKKHERLITIIVIAGFLAGIVWWSVATYVSSRNPMITSQNGNTLRKEDSVLVITKNGLELDYPYWIMKSEVDNITQQQAQIYQQYYGQQLDPVFDYLALDNQVVDLLFDEKIVRFYAEQNDLLPSKEEVNNQINIHVDQYISQYKSNESNWNNMLQYYGSEQNIRNILISGLQQTVETDLINNAVKDAVASVSREDALAYIEQNFESIKNDYEEVRVQHILLSDEATANNIKNNIESGEITFEDAASLYSIDTSNATDSGEIGWIKHGQYEKTFEDAAFNGRVGEIIGPVQTSQGFHLIRVLDKKIFEKPEDVFLYDDVYVQVESTIQDQKYNNWLSNYKENENFGRNYYDTKLMYMYELTKASTDVERIEELAKELESIVFEGNEISMEVDSDYLAVYTMVVNQLLGLYNDRTISINQYLSLSEFVDPDVVSLGLDVINNKLEELNTQSTTDESTYLLSEMSKYQDAQTYLSAKETIEAFGVNTTEDASVMKAELQTKSQDYVEKLKKVLADLYAQYPSSNTVVQLYYQLNPQDPKVKVSYSRLQLDQLKQYASYLGSQYLFSLFQQQITEILVNVQTVVDSTQAATDTKLEALEVGLDLTDLLGLNEIKLSYLETIKEIDPNYYTNIDSMIESLQREIQEANNTSDTSTDTSQIATQSNIQ
;
A
#
# COMPACT_ATOMS: atom_id res chain seq x y z
N MET A 1 -10.63 5.65 1.95
CA MET A 1 -9.75 4.56 2.45
C MET A 1 -8.97 3.79 1.36
N ASN A 2 -9.50 3.56 0.15
CA ASN A 2 -8.83 2.73 -0.89
C ASN A 2 -7.42 3.17 -1.35
N ASN A 3 -7.04 4.45 -1.19
CA ASN A 3 -5.71 4.91 -1.59
C ASN A 3 -4.59 4.55 -0.59
N TRP A 4 -4.92 4.39 0.71
CA TRP A 4 -3.94 3.88 1.68
C TRP A 4 -3.64 2.40 1.43
N PHE A 5 -4.68 1.60 1.13
CA PHE A 5 -4.55 0.17 0.82
C PHE A 5 -3.67 -0.10 -0.40
N LYS A 6 -3.80 0.69 -1.48
CA LYS A 6 -2.92 0.58 -2.66
C LYS A 6 -1.49 1.10 -2.40
N LYS A 7 -1.33 2.11 -1.54
CA LYS A 7 -0.02 2.67 -1.20
C LYS A 7 0.79 1.77 -0.26
N HIS A 8 0.11 0.97 0.57
CA HIS A 8 0.71 0.11 1.59
C HIS A 8 0.34 -1.37 1.43
N GLU A 9 0.04 -1.83 0.21
CA GLU A 9 -0.33 -3.23 -0.06
C GLU A 9 0.77 -4.21 0.41
N ARG A 10 2.04 -3.81 0.27
CA ARG A 10 3.19 -4.54 0.84
C ARG A 10 3.18 -4.59 2.37
N LEU A 11 2.62 -3.59 3.04
CA LEU A 11 2.45 -3.59 4.50
C LEU A 11 1.49 -4.70 4.94
N ILE A 12 0.39 -4.92 4.21
CA ILE A 12 -0.60 -5.96 4.54
C ILE A 12 -0.02 -7.35 4.29
N THR A 13 0.68 -7.53 3.16
CA THR A 13 1.39 -8.78 2.87
C THR A 13 2.53 -9.04 3.87
N ILE A 14 3.23 -8.00 4.34
CA ILE A 14 4.26 -8.10 5.38
C ILE A 14 3.65 -8.25 6.77
N ILE A 15 2.46 -7.73 7.08
CA ILE A 15 1.76 -7.98 8.37
C ILE A 15 1.39 -9.47 8.47
N VAL A 16 1.00 -10.10 7.35
CA VAL A 16 0.71 -11.54 7.27
C VAL A 16 2.01 -12.40 7.25
N ILE A 17 3.10 -11.92 6.63
CA ILE A 17 4.36 -12.69 6.49
C ILE A 17 5.37 -12.44 7.64
N ALA A 18 5.51 -11.20 8.10
CA ALA A 18 6.38 -10.82 9.23
C ALA A 18 5.80 -11.27 10.58
N GLY A 19 4.51 -11.60 10.63
CA GLY A 19 3.88 -12.33 11.73
C GLY A 19 4.56 -13.66 12.05
N PHE A 20 5.27 -14.30 11.11
CA PHE A 20 5.51 -15.73 11.28
C PHE A 20 6.84 -16.21 11.88
N LEU A 21 8.07 -15.70 11.62
CA LEU A 21 9.22 -16.59 11.99
C LEU A 21 10.55 -16.05 12.55
N ALA A 22 10.85 -14.75 12.70
CA ALA A 22 12.13 -14.38 13.36
C ALA A 22 12.28 -12.97 13.92
N GLY A 23 11.58 -11.97 13.38
CA GLY A 23 11.81 -10.56 13.73
C GLY A 23 11.08 -10.09 15.00
N ILE A 24 9.92 -10.66 15.29
CA ILE A 24 8.99 -10.19 16.33
C ILE A 24 9.51 -10.42 17.75
N VAL A 25 10.33 -11.45 17.95
CA VAL A 25 10.73 -11.85 19.30
C VAL A 25 11.86 -11.02 19.89
N TRP A 26 12.67 -10.35 19.07
CA TRP A 26 13.68 -9.45 19.62
C TRP A 26 13.13 -8.09 20.04
N TRP A 27 12.17 -7.55 19.28
CA TRP A 27 11.63 -6.22 19.58
C TRP A 27 10.52 -6.24 20.62
N SER A 28 9.70 -7.30 20.66
CA SER A 28 8.82 -7.50 21.81
C SER A 28 9.66 -7.49 23.09
N VAL A 29 10.83 -8.13 23.15
CA VAL A 29 11.66 -8.14 24.36
C VAL A 29 12.28 -6.78 24.72
N ALA A 30 12.71 -5.96 23.75
CA ALA A 30 13.32 -4.66 24.05
C ALA A 30 12.32 -3.61 24.57
N THR A 31 11.05 -3.66 24.14
CA THR A 31 9.95 -2.84 24.68
C THR A 31 9.18 -3.49 25.83
N TYR A 32 9.25 -4.82 25.97
CA TYR A 32 8.68 -5.57 27.10
C TYR A 32 9.54 -5.49 28.36
N VAL A 33 10.84 -5.17 28.23
CA VAL A 33 11.72 -4.90 29.39
C VAL A 33 11.44 -3.51 29.99
N SER A 34 10.90 -2.56 29.23
CA SER A 34 10.37 -1.30 29.73
C SER A 34 8.89 -1.35 30.14
N SER A 35 8.12 -2.34 29.67
CA SER A 35 6.69 -2.55 30.01
C SER A 35 6.44 -3.78 30.90
N ARG A 36 7.34 -4.07 31.85
CA ARG A 36 7.08 -5.10 32.87
C ARG A 36 5.78 -4.82 33.62
N ASN A 37 4.77 -5.63 33.32
CA ASN A 37 4.13 -6.50 34.31
C ASN A 37 3.60 -7.78 33.64
N PRO A 38 4.33 -8.91 33.73
CA PRO A 38 3.78 -10.22 33.44
C PRO A 38 2.90 -10.66 34.63
N MET A 39 1.68 -11.12 34.31
CA MET A 39 0.52 -11.25 35.20
C MET A 39 -0.03 -9.92 35.73
N ILE A 40 -1.22 -9.53 35.27
CA ILE A 40 -2.11 -8.72 36.11
C ILE A 40 -2.64 -9.65 37.23
N THR A 41 -1.78 -10.02 38.16
CA THR A 41 -2.12 -9.74 39.56
C THR A 41 -1.85 -8.27 39.74
N SER A 42 -2.91 -7.47 39.72
CA SER A 42 -2.84 -6.05 39.97
C SER A 42 -2.07 -5.81 41.28
N GLN A 43 -0.81 -5.34 41.21
CA GLN A 43 -0.07 -4.94 42.41
C GLN A 43 -0.67 -3.69 43.08
N ASN A 44 -1.66 -3.06 42.44
CA ASN A 44 -2.64 -2.18 43.07
C ASN A 44 -4.02 -2.69 42.65
N GLY A 45 -4.89 -3.06 43.58
CA GLY A 45 -6.23 -3.65 43.36
C GLY A 45 -7.24 -2.88 42.50
N ASN A 46 -6.86 -2.42 41.31
CA ASN A 46 -7.77 -1.90 40.30
C ASN A 46 -8.42 -3.10 39.60
N THR A 47 -9.66 -3.38 39.99
CA THR A 47 -10.61 -4.18 39.22
C THR A 47 -10.66 -3.68 37.78
N LEU A 48 -10.57 -4.59 36.80
CA LEU A 48 -10.86 -4.31 35.39
C LEU A 48 -12.23 -3.63 35.30
N ARG A 49 -12.27 -2.47 34.64
CA ARG A 49 -13.48 -1.69 34.48
C ARG A 49 -13.92 -1.74 33.02
N LYS A 50 -15.20 -1.94 32.80
CA LYS A 50 -15.77 -2.05 31.45
C LYS A 50 -15.65 -0.73 30.69
N GLU A 51 -15.73 0.39 31.40
CA GLU A 51 -15.50 1.73 30.87
C GLU A 51 -14.07 1.98 30.36
N ASP A 52 -13.09 1.13 30.72
CA ASP A 52 -11.74 1.20 30.17
C ASP A 52 -11.59 0.40 28.85
N SER A 53 -12.69 -0.17 28.34
CA SER A 53 -12.71 -0.85 27.05
C SER A 53 -12.83 0.15 25.90
N VAL A 54 -12.29 -0.24 24.74
CA VAL A 54 -12.59 0.41 23.47
C VAL A 54 -13.92 -0.13 22.93
N LEU A 55 -14.11 -1.44 23.04
CA LEU A 55 -15.26 -2.14 22.48
C LEU A 55 -15.65 -3.32 23.36
N VAL A 56 -16.94 -3.51 23.59
CA VAL A 56 -17.51 -4.74 24.16
C VAL A 56 -18.26 -5.49 23.08
N ILE A 57 -17.94 -6.77 22.92
CA ILE A 57 -18.64 -7.64 21.97
C ILE A 57 -20.03 -7.93 22.52
N THR A 58 -21.03 -7.84 21.65
CA THR A 58 -22.41 -8.21 21.95
C THR A 58 -22.79 -9.48 21.20
N LYS A 59 -23.72 -10.24 21.76
CA LYS A 59 -24.40 -11.35 21.10
C LYS A 59 -25.90 -11.16 21.28
N ASN A 60 -26.67 -11.14 20.20
CA ASN A 60 -28.10 -10.80 20.21
C ASN A 60 -28.38 -9.44 20.89
N GLY A 61 -27.49 -8.46 20.70
CA GLY A 61 -27.58 -7.13 21.31
C GLY A 61 -27.27 -7.08 22.81
N LEU A 62 -26.92 -8.20 23.44
CA LEU A 62 -26.49 -8.25 24.83
C LEU A 62 -24.98 -8.30 24.91
N GLU A 63 -24.39 -7.44 25.74
CA GLU A 63 -22.95 -7.40 25.96
C GLU A 63 -22.46 -8.69 26.65
N LEU A 64 -21.36 -9.23 26.13
CA LEU A 64 -20.69 -10.39 26.71
C LEU A 64 -19.84 -9.98 27.91
N ASP A 65 -19.64 -10.90 28.84
CA ASP A 65 -18.76 -10.72 30.00
C ASP A 65 -17.27 -10.77 29.61
N TYR A 66 -16.38 -10.34 30.51
CA TYR A 66 -14.95 -10.56 30.33
C TYR A 66 -14.66 -12.07 30.14
N PRO A 67 -13.84 -12.49 29.16
CA PRO A 67 -12.79 -11.74 28.44
C PRO A 67 -13.18 -11.17 27.07
N TYR A 68 -14.47 -11.03 26.75
CA TYR A 68 -14.96 -10.56 25.45
C TYR A 68 -15.02 -9.03 25.32
N TRP A 69 -14.27 -8.33 26.16
CA TRP A 69 -14.05 -6.89 26.11
C TRP A 69 -12.71 -6.65 25.43
N ILE A 70 -12.67 -5.73 24.47
CA ILE A 70 -11.45 -5.24 23.85
C ILE A 70 -11.01 -4.02 24.66
N MET A 71 -9.98 -4.21 25.47
CA MET A 71 -9.46 -3.18 26.36
C MET A 71 -8.60 -2.18 25.58
N LYS A 72 -8.62 -0.91 25.99
CA LYS A 72 -7.74 0.10 25.40
C LYS A 72 -6.26 -0.30 25.45
N SER A 73 -5.83 -0.94 26.53
CA SER A 73 -4.46 -1.43 26.66
C SER A 73 -4.09 -2.55 25.66
N GLU A 74 -5.06 -3.35 25.21
CA GLU A 74 -4.81 -4.38 24.18
C GLU A 74 -4.56 -3.69 22.83
N VAL A 75 -5.42 -2.71 22.49
CA VAL A 75 -5.30 -1.92 21.26
C VAL A 75 -3.98 -1.14 21.24
N ASP A 76 -3.72 -0.34 22.28
CA ASP A 76 -2.54 0.52 22.39
C ASP A 76 -1.22 -0.29 22.25
N ASN A 77 -1.16 -1.50 22.84
CA ASN A 77 0.04 -2.33 22.80
C ASN A 77 0.31 -2.84 21.37
N ILE A 78 -0.72 -3.39 20.71
CA ILE A 78 -0.59 -3.91 19.35
C ILE A 78 -0.29 -2.76 18.37
N THR A 79 -0.98 -1.62 18.49
CA THR A 79 -0.73 -0.43 17.67
C THR A 79 0.70 0.07 17.81
N GLN A 80 1.21 0.19 19.04
CA GLN A 80 2.59 0.63 19.27
C GLN A 80 3.62 -0.35 18.71
N GLN A 81 3.37 -1.66 18.83
CA GLN A 81 4.23 -2.68 18.23
C GLN A 81 4.28 -2.54 16.71
N GLN A 82 3.14 -2.37 16.06
CA GLN A 82 3.07 -2.22 14.61
C GLN A 82 3.72 -0.91 14.13
N ALA A 83 3.53 0.20 14.86
CA ALA A 83 4.16 1.48 14.56
C ALA A 83 5.71 1.40 14.63
N GLN A 84 6.25 0.63 15.58
CA GLN A 84 7.69 0.41 15.70
C GLN A 84 8.25 -0.40 14.53
N ILE A 85 7.54 -1.46 14.12
CA ILE A 85 7.91 -2.27 12.96
C ILE A 85 7.93 -1.39 11.69
N TYR A 86 6.91 -0.54 11.52
CA TYR A 86 6.84 0.42 10.43
C TYR A 86 8.06 1.35 10.42
N GLN A 87 8.40 1.94 11.56
CA GLN A 87 9.55 2.83 11.68
C GLN A 87 10.88 2.12 11.38
N GLN A 88 11.04 0.88 11.83
CA GLN A 88 12.27 0.13 11.58
C GLN A 88 12.43 -0.21 10.10
N TYR A 89 11.36 -0.60 9.42
CA TYR A 89 11.42 -1.05 8.03
C TYR A 89 11.52 0.11 7.04
N TYR A 90 10.76 1.19 7.26
CA TYR A 90 10.68 2.33 6.35
C TYR A 90 11.52 3.53 6.77
N GLY A 91 12.07 3.54 8.00
CA GLY A 91 12.78 4.69 8.55
C GLY A 91 11.87 5.90 8.82
N GLN A 92 10.54 5.71 8.82
CA GLN A 92 9.54 6.77 8.91
C GLN A 92 8.58 6.53 10.06
N GLN A 93 8.15 7.60 10.72
CA GLN A 93 7.07 7.52 11.69
C GLN A 93 5.72 7.56 10.99
N LEU A 94 4.72 6.92 11.61
CA LEU A 94 3.33 7.05 11.19
C LEU A 94 2.85 8.50 11.36
N ASP A 95 1.91 8.93 10.51
CA ASP A 95 1.23 10.20 10.68
C ASP A 95 0.58 10.26 12.07
N PRO A 96 0.92 11.28 12.89
CA PRO A 96 0.50 11.32 14.29
C PRO A 96 -0.99 11.57 14.49
N VAL A 97 -1.72 11.97 13.45
CA VAL A 97 -3.15 12.32 13.52
C VAL A 97 -4.01 11.22 12.93
N PHE A 98 -3.69 10.73 11.73
CA PHE A 98 -4.59 9.85 10.98
C PHE A 98 -4.18 8.37 11.00
N ASP A 99 -2.88 8.08 10.92
CA ASP A 99 -2.42 6.70 10.74
C ASP A 99 -2.64 5.86 12.01
N TYR A 100 -2.46 6.45 13.19
CA TYR A 100 -2.74 5.77 14.46
C TYR A 100 -4.23 5.43 14.62
N LEU A 101 -5.14 6.34 14.28
CA LEU A 101 -6.58 6.07 14.34
C LEU A 101 -7.00 4.96 13.37
N ALA A 102 -6.45 4.98 12.15
CA ALA A 102 -6.70 3.92 11.17
C ALA A 102 -6.17 2.56 11.66
N LEU A 103 -4.98 2.55 12.26
CA LEU A 103 -4.35 1.37 12.82
C LEU A 103 -5.13 0.82 14.03
N ASP A 104 -5.53 1.68 14.96
CA ASP A 104 -6.36 1.31 16.11
C ASP A 104 -7.67 0.66 15.67
N ASN A 105 -8.34 1.22 14.65
CA ASN A 105 -9.57 0.65 14.10
C ASN A 105 -9.33 -0.77 13.53
N GLN A 106 -8.22 -0.99 12.82
CA GLN A 106 -7.84 -2.31 12.31
C GLN A 106 -7.53 -3.31 13.43
N VAL A 107 -6.83 -2.86 14.48
CA VAL A 107 -6.53 -3.69 15.65
C VAL A 107 -7.81 -4.08 16.38
N VAL A 108 -8.79 -3.17 16.48
CA VAL A 108 -10.11 -3.48 17.04
C VAL A 108 -10.85 -4.52 16.19
N ASP A 109 -10.76 -4.45 14.86
CA ASP A 109 -11.35 -5.48 13.98
C ASP A 109 -10.67 -6.84 14.16
N LEU A 110 -9.34 -6.87 14.24
CA LEU A 110 -8.56 -8.09 14.51
C LEU A 110 -8.95 -8.72 15.85
N LEU A 111 -8.94 -7.93 16.93
CA LEU A 111 -9.26 -8.41 18.28
C LEU A 111 -10.73 -8.83 18.41
N PHE A 112 -11.63 -8.23 17.63
CA PHE A 112 -13.03 -8.64 17.58
C PHE A 112 -13.16 -10.06 17.02
N ASP A 113 -12.51 -10.33 15.89
CA ASP A 113 -12.51 -11.65 15.29
C ASP A 113 -11.81 -12.68 16.18
N GLU A 114 -10.66 -12.35 16.77
CA GLU A 114 -9.94 -13.19 17.73
C GLU A 114 -10.84 -13.60 18.92
N LYS A 115 -11.54 -12.62 19.52
CA LYS A 115 -12.41 -12.88 20.68
C LYS A 115 -13.66 -13.70 20.29
N ILE A 116 -14.17 -13.58 19.06
CA ILE A 116 -15.29 -14.41 18.57
C ILE A 116 -14.83 -15.85 18.33
N VAL A 117 -13.63 -16.04 17.78
CA VAL A 117 -13.03 -17.38 17.60
C VAL A 117 -12.79 -18.03 18.96
N ARG A 118 -12.26 -17.27 19.92
CA ARG A 118 -12.13 -17.73 21.31
C ARG A 118 -13.49 -18.09 21.92
N PHE A 119 -14.52 -17.28 21.69
CA PHE A 119 -15.88 -17.58 22.15
C PHE A 119 -16.35 -18.93 21.61
N TYR A 120 -16.18 -19.18 20.31
CA TYR A 120 -16.51 -20.46 19.70
C TYR A 120 -15.72 -21.61 20.34
N ALA A 121 -14.41 -21.44 20.55
CA ALA A 121 -13.57 -22.44 21.17
C ALA A 121 -14.03 -22.79 22.59
N GLU A 122 -14.42 -21.79 23.39
CA GLU A 122 -14.96 -22.00 24.74
C GLU A 122 -16.29 -22.75 24.72
N GLN A 123 -17.19 -22.45 23.78
CA GLN A 123 -18.48 -23.13 23.67
C GLN A 123 -18.37 -24.58 23.15
N ASN A 124 -17.26 -24.94 22.51
CA ASN A 124 -17.06 -26.24 21.87
C ASN A 124 -15.92 -27.06 22.50
N ASP A 125 -15.47 -26.69 23.70
CA ASP A 125 -14.39 -27.38 24.43
C ASP A 125 -13.07 -27.50 23.63
N LEU A 126 -12.73 -26.47 22.85
CA LEU A 126 -11.50 -26.39 22.02
C LEU A 126 -10.40 -25.49 22.61
N LEU A 127 -10.56 -25.02 23.85
CA LEU A 127 -9.52 -24.24 24.52
C LEU A 127 -8.32 -25.14 24.88
N PRO A 128 -7.08 -24.70 24.64
CA PRO A 128 -5.90 -25.49 24.98
C PRO A 128 -5.72 -25.60 26.50
N SER A 129 -5.21 -26.73 26.95
CA SER A 129 -4.78 -26.89 28.34
C SER A 129 -3.51 -26.07 28.62
N LYS A 130 -3.30 -25.73 29.90
CA LYS A 130 -2.07 -25.04 30.33
C LYS A 130 -0.80 -25.82 29.98
N GLU A 131 -0.89 -27.15 29.95
CA GLU A 131 0.24 -28.02 29.57
C GLU A 131 0.57 -27.89 28.10
N GLU A 132 -0.44 -27.91 27.21
CA GLU A 132 -0.25 -27.71 25.77
C GLU A 132 0.36 -26.35 25.46
N VAL A 133 -0.16 -25.28 26.08
CA VAL A 133 0.38 -23.92 25.91
C VAL A 133 1.85 -23.86 26.36
N ASN A 134 2.16 -24.36 27.57
CA ASN A 134 3.53 -24.35 28.08
C ASN A 134 4.50 -25.17 27.20
N ASN A 135 4.04 -26.31 26.67
CA ASN A 135 4.84 -27.14 25.80
C ASN A 135 5.18 -26.42 24.49
N GLN A 136 4.20 -25.77 23.86
CA GLN A 136 4.44 -24.98 22.65
C GLN A 136 5.33 -23.77 22.90
N ILE A 137 5.12 -23.05 24.00
CA ILE A 137 6.01 -21.95 24.39
C ILE A 137 7.45 -22.44 24.52
N ASN A 138 7.68 -23.57 25.20
CA ASN A 138 9.03 -24.12 25.37
C ASN A 138 9.68 -24.47 24.02
N ILE A 139 8.92 -25.02 23.08
CA ILE A 139 9.39 -25.29 21.71
C ILE A 139 9.85 -24.00 21.04
N HIS A 140 9.02 -22.95 21.04
CA HIS A 140 9.37 -21.66 20.45
C HIS A 140 10.59 -21.03 21.13
N VAL A 141 10.64 -21.04 22.47
CA VAL A 141 11.77 -20.52 23.25
C VAL A 141 13.06 -21.24 22.89
N ASP A 142 13.03 -22.57 22.76
CA ASP A 142 14.20 -23.36 22.37
C ASP A 142 14.65 -23.08 20.93
N GLN A 143 13.71 -22.85 20.01
CA GLN A 143 14.00 -22.42 18.64
C GLN A 143 14.68 -21.06 18.62
N TYR A 144 14.14 -20.06 19.32
CA TYR A 144 14.74 -18.72 19.41
C TYR A 144 16.14 -18.77 20.01
N ILE A 145 16.32 -19.48 21.12
CA ILE A 145 17.63 -19.58 21.77
C ILE A 145 18.64 -20.28 20.86
N SER A 146 18.22 -21.34 20.18
CA SER A 146 19.06 -22.04 19.20
C SER A 146 19.50 -21.13 18.07
N GLN A 147 18.59 -20.32 17.52
CA GLN A 147 18.90 -19.35 16.47
C GLN A 147 19.90 -18.28 16.95
N TYR A 148 19.73 -17.73 18.15
CA TYR A 148 20.67 -16.72 18.65
C TYR A 148 22.04 -17.30 19.01
N LYS A 149 22.08 -18.52 19.53
CA LYS A 149 23.34 -19.22 19.83
C LYS A 149 24.18 -19.52 18.58
N SER A 150 23.58 -19.52 17.37
CA SER A 150 24.36 -19.66 16.13
C SER A 150 25.29 -18.46 15.88
N ASN A 151 25.01 -17.31 16.49
CA ASN A 151 25.89 -16.15 16.50
C ASN A 151 26.43 -15.89 17.91
N GLU A 152 27.61 -16.43 18.20
CA GLU A 152 28.25 -16.39 19.51
C GLU A 152 28.43 -14.95 20.05
N SER A 153 28.72 -13.99 19.17
CA SER A 153 28.86 -12.58 19.57
C SER A 153 27.54 -11.99 20.05
N ASN A 154 26.46 -12.20 19.30
CA ASN A 154 25.13 -11.74 19.69
C ASN A 154 24.69 -12.39 21.00
N TRP A 155 24.86 -13.70 21.13
CA TRP A 155 24.49 -14.44 22.34
C TRP A 155 25.23 -13.95 23.59
N ASN A 156 26.54 -13.71 23.48
CA ASN A 156 27.33 -13.19 24.61
C ASN A 156 26.87 -11.78 25.03
N ASN A 157 26.54 -10.90 24.07
CA ASN A 157 25.98 -9.58 24.38
C ASN A 157 24.64 -9.70 25.12
N MET A 158 23.78 -10.65 24.73
CA MET A 158 22.51 -10.90 25.43
C MET A 158 22.73 -11.39 26.85
N LEU A 159 23.65 -12.33 27.06
CA LEU A 159 23.99 -12.82 28.40
C LEU A 159 24.55 -11.71 29.28
N GLN A 160 25.36 -10.79 28.72
CA GLN A 160 25.87 -9.63 29.45
C GLN A 160 24.73 -8.69 29.89
N TYR A 161 23.76 -8.45 29.01
CA TYR A 161 22.64 -7.55 29.28
C TYR A 161 21.60 -8.15 30.23
N TYR A 162 21.17 -9.39 29.98
CA TYR A 162 20.09 -10.07 30.72
C TYR A 162 20.58 -10.95 31.89
N GLY A 163 21.89 -11.15 32.00
CA GLY A 163 22.57 -11.84 33.09
C GLY A 163 22.63 -13.36 33.00
N SER A 164 21.60 -14.04 32.47
CA SER A 164 21.60 -15.49 32.28
C SER A 164 20.64 -15.96 31.19
N GLU A 165 20.88 -17.15 30.63
CA GLU A 165 19.95 -17.80 29.71
C GLU A 165 18.57 -18.01 30.34
N GLN A 166 18.50 -18.34 31.63
CA GLN A 166 17.22 -18.52 32.31
C GLN A 166 16.41 -17.22 32.37
N ASN A 167 17.05 -16.07 32.57
CA ASN A 167 16.36 -14.79 32.53
C ASN A 167 15.80 -14.51 31.13
N ILE A 168 16.57 -14.79 30.09
CA ILE A 168 16.13 -14.65 28.69
C ILE A 168 14.91 -15.57 28.44
N ARG A 169 15.00 -16.86 28.84
CA ARG A 169 13.89 -17.81 28.75
C ARG A 169 12.63 -17.31 29.44
N ASN A 170 12.73 -16.83 30.67
CA ASN A 170 11.58 -16.34 31.43
C ASN A 170 10.91 -15.13 30.74
N ILE A 171 11.71 -14.25 30.13
CA ILE A 171 11.21 -13.11 29.37
C ILE A 171 10.48 -13.60 28.11
N LEU A 172 11.09 -14.51 27.35
CA LEU A 172 10.48 -15.10 26.15
C LEU A 172 9.17 -15.84 26.47
N ILE A 173 9.15 -16.67 27.52
CA ILE A 173 7.95 -17.38 27.98
C ILE A 173 6.82 -16.40 28.26
N SER A 174 7.13 -15.31 28.98
CA SER A 174 6.12 -14.31 29.34
C SER A 174 5.59 -13.56 28.11
N GLY A 175 6.46 -13.26 27.14
CA GLY A 175 6.09 -12.57 25.91
C GLY A 175 5.31 -13.44 24.90
N LEU A 176 5.55 -14.76 24.90
CA LEU A 176 4.90 -15.69 23.97
C LEU A 176 3.57 -16.25 24.48
N GLN A 177 3.27 -16.10 25.78
CA GLN A 177 2.12 -16.72 26.42
C GLN A 177 0.79 -16.45 25.68
N GLN A 178 0.50 -15.18 25.40
CA GLN A 178 -0.75 -14.79 24.75
C GLN A 178 -0.79 -15.26 23.29
N THR A 179 0.27 -14.99 22.52
CA THR A 179 0.32 -15.36 21.10
C THR A 179 0.19 -16.87 20.90
N VAL A 180 0.90 -17.69 21.68
CA VAL A 180 0.81 -19.15 21.57
C VAL A 180 -0.57 -19.68 21.97
N GLU A 181 -1.19 -19.10 23.00
CA GLU A 181 -2.56 -19.47 23.37
C GLU A 181 -3.54 -19.14 22.24
N THR A 182 -3.46 -17.94 21.67
CA THR A 182 -4.28 -17.50 20.52
C THR A 182 -4.05 -18.39 19.29
N ASP A 183 -2.81 -18.73 18.96
CA ASP A 183 -2.47 -19.58 17.81
C ASP A 183 -3.03 -21.00 17.98
N LEU A 184 -2.91 -21.58 19.17
CA LEU A 184 -3.48 -22.88 19.49
C LEU A 184 -4.99 -22.90 19.36
N ILE A 185 -5.67 -21.85 19.85
CA ILE A 185 -7.12 -21.68 19.71
C ILE A 185 -7.50 -21.58 18.23
N ASN A 186 -6.84 -20.70 17.48
CA ASN A 186 -7.12 -20.49 16.06
C ASN A 186 -6.95 -21.79 15.26
N ASN A 187 -5.85 -22.52 15.48
CA ASN A 187 -5.60 -23.79 14.81
C ASN A 187 -6.66 -24.84 15.18
N ALA A 188 -6.99 -24.99 16.47
CA ALA A 188 -8.00 -25.95 16.91
C ALA A 188 -9.39 -25.65 16.33
N VAL A 189 -9.78 -24.36 16.27
CA VAL A 189 -11.04 -23.95 15.65
C VAL A 189 -11.00 -24.17 14.14
N LYS A 190 -9.92 -23.77 13.47
CA LYS A 190 -9.75 -23.93 12.03
C LYS A 190 -9.84 -25.41 11.62
N ASP A 191 -9.20 -26.31 12.36
CA ASP A 191 -9.29 -27.75 12.13
C ASP A 191 -10.70 -28.28 12.34
N ALA A 192 -11.42 -27.76 13.34
CA ALA A 192 -12.79 -28.19 13.65
C ALA A 192 -13.83 -27.73 12.62
N VAL A 193 -13.68 -26.52 12.05
CA VAL A 193 -14.73 -25.88 11.23
C VAL A 193 -14.41 -25.80 9.74
N ALA A 194 -13.13 -25.93 9.39
CA ALA A 194 -12.64 -25.72 8.03
C ALA A 194 -11.88 -26.94 7.48
N SER A 195 -12.10 -28.14 8.02
CA SER A 195 -11.47 -29.37 7.51
C SER A 195 -11.67 -29.53 5.99
N VAL A 196 -10.59 -29.86 5.28
CA VAL A 196 -10.60 -30.05 3.82
C VAL A 196 -10.73 -31.54 3.53
N SER A 197 -11.84 -31.94 2.88
CA SER A 197 -11.96 -33.29 2.36
C SER A 197 -11.27 -33.40 1.00
N ARG A 198 -10.92 -34.62 0.59
CA ARG A 198 -10.39 -34.87 -0.75
C ARG A 198 -11.35 -34.43 -1.86
N GLU A 199 -12.65 -34.51 -1.62
CA GLU A 199 -13.68 -34.07 -2.56
C GLU A 199 -13.67 -32.54 -2.71
N ASP A 200 -13.57 -31.80 -1.58
CA ASP A 200 -13.43 -30.35 -1.61
C ASP A 200 -12.16 -29.92 -2.35
N ALA A 201 -11.05 -30.59 -2.06
CA ALA A 201 -9.77 -30.33 -2.72
C ALA A 201 -9.85 -30.57 -4.22
N LEU A 202 -10.41 -31.70 -4.65
CA LEU A 202 -10.55 -31.98 -6.08
C LEU A 202 -11.45 -30.95 -6.77
N ALA A 203 -12.59 -30.60 -6.19
CA ALA A 203 -13.49 -29.60 -6.77
C ALA A 203 -12.84 -28.22 -6.89
N TYR A 204 -12.05 -27.82 -5.89
CA TYR A 204 -11.28 -26.58 -5.94
C TYR A 204 -10.20 -26.64 -7.02
N ILE A 205 -9.43 -27.73 -7.08
CA ILE A 205 -8.37 -27.90 -8.08
C ILE A 205 -8.95 -27.88 -9.49
N GLU A 206 -10.09 -28.56 -9.74
CA GLU A 206 -10.77 -28.55 -11.03
C GLU A 206 -11.19 -27.15 -11.47
N GLN A 207 -11.74 -26.34 -10.55
CA GLN A 207 -12.17 -24.97 -10.85
C GLN A 207 -11.00 -24.02 -11.07
N ASN A 208 -9.85 -24.28 -10.42
CA ASN A 208 -8.68 -23.39 -10.42
C ASN A 208 -7.47 -23.99 -11.16
N PHE A 209 -7.69 -25.02 -11.99
CA PHE A 209 -6.61 -25.87 -12.49
C PHE A 209 -5.56 -25.10 -13.29
N GLU A 210 -6.00 -24.18 -14.17
CA GLU A 210 -5.07 -23.37 -14.96
C GLU A 210 -4.24 -22.40 -14.10
N SER A 211 -4.82 -21.84 -13.03
CA SER A 211 -4.07 -21.01 -12.08
C SER A 211 -3.05 -21.86 -11.33
N ILE A 212 -3.47 -23.01 -10.82
CA ILE A 212 -2.59 -23.94 -10.09
C ILE A 212 -1.44 -24.38 -10.99
N LYS A 213 -1.70 -24.64 -12.27
CA LYS A 213 -0.62 -24.94 -13.23
C LYS A 213 0.36 -23.79 -13.34
N ASN A 214 -0.14 -22.58 -13.57
CA ASN A 214 0.71 -21.39 -13.68
C ASN A 214 1.54 -21.13 -12.41
N ASP A 215 0.99 -21.39 -11.23
CA ASP A 215 1.62 -21.05 -9.94
C ASP A 215 2.63 -22.11 -9.46
N TYR A 216 2.42 -23.37 -9.85
CA TYR A 216 3.13 -24.53 -9.29
C TYR A 216 3.80 -25.46 -10.31
N GLU A 217 3.53 -25.36 -11.60
CA GLU A 217 4.32 -26.11 -12.60
C GLU A 217 5.74 -25.55 -12.68
N GLU A 218 6.69 -26.48 -12.69
CA GLU A 218 8.11 -26.16 -12.70
C GLU A 218 8.83 -27.09 -13.68
N VAL A 219 9.80 -26.55 -14.41
CA VAL A 219 10.73 -27.34 -15.22
C VAL A 219 12.15 -27.06 -14.79
N ARG A 220 12.93 -28.12 -14.54
CA ARG A 220 14.35 -27.98 -14.24
C ARG A 220 15.14 -27.99 -15.53
N VAL A 221 15.91 -26.94 -15.80
CA VAL A 221 16.64 -26.81 -17.07
C VAL A 221 18.10 -26.44 -16.90
N GLN A 222 18.87 -26.80 -17.92
CA GLN A 222 20.14 -26.19 -18.25
C GLN A 222 20.03 -25.44 -19.57
N HIS A 223 20.90 -24.47 -19.79
CA HIS A 223 21.02 -23.81 -21.08
C HIS A 223 22.46 -23.53 -21.50
N ILE A 224 22.62 -23.25 -22.79
CA ILE A 224 23.82 -22.66 -23.38
C ILE A 224 23.34 -21.45 -24.17
N LEU A 225 23.76 -20.24 -23.79
CA LEU A 225 23.43 -19.01 -24.51
C LEU A 225 24.54 -18.69 -25.53
N LEU A 226 24.16 -18.37 -26.76
CA LEU A 226 25.07 -18.15 -27.89
C LEU A 226 24.68 -16.92 -28.70
N SER A 227 25.67 -16.29 -29.34
CA SER A 227 25.47 -15.05 -30.10
C SER A 227 24.79 -15.24 -31.46
N ASP A 228 24.86 -16.43 -32.05
CA ASP A 228 24.33 -16.70 -33.39
C ASP A 228 23.82 -18.14 -33.58
N GLU A 229 22.84 -18.30 -34.47
CA GLU A 229 22.15 -19.54 -34.74
C GLU A 229 23.05 -20.63 -35.36
N ALA A 230 24.03 -20.25 -36.18
CA ALA A 230 24.90 -21.20 -36.86
C ALA A 230 25.83 -21.90 -35.86
N THR A 231 26.39 -21.13 -34.93
CA THR A 231 27.19 -21.64 -33.80
C THR A 231 26.35 -22.55 -32.91
N ALA A 232 25.11 -22.16 -32.59
CA ALA A 232 24.20 -22.98 -31.79
C ALA A 232 23.85 -24.31 -32.44
N ASN A 233 23.57 -24.32 -33.74
CA ASN A 233 23.35 -25.57 -34.48
C ASN A 233 24.58 -26.48 -34.50
N ASN A 234 25.78 -25.91 -34.66
CA ASN A 234 27.03 -26.69 -34.63
C ASN A 234 27.23 -27.35 -33.25
N ILE A 235 27.11 -26.57 -32.18
CA ILE A 235 27.29 -27.07 -30.81
C ILE A 235 26.24 -28.14 -30.49
N LYS A 236 24.98 -27.94 -30.87
CA LYS A 236 23.93 -28.95 -30.70
C LYS A 236 24.30 -30.27 -31.38
N ASN A 237 24.74 -30.23 -32.63
CA ASN A 237 25.15 -31.43 -33.38
C ASN A 237 26.32 -32.16 -32.70
N ASN A 238 27.29 -31.42 -32.14
CA ASN A 238 28.43 -32.01 -31.43
C ASN A 238 28.00 -32.66 -30.10
N ILE A 239 27.00 -32.09 -29.43
CA ILE A 239 26.42 -32.69 -28.22
C ILE A 239 25.63 -33.96 -28.57
N GLU A 240 24.80 -33.91 -29.61
CA GLU A 240 23.98 -35.06 -30.06
C GLU A 240 24.84 -36.21 -30.63
N SER A 241 25.99 -35.90 -31.25
CA SER A 241 26.95 -36.89 -31.74
C SER A 241 27.83 -37.50 -30.63
N GLY A 242 27.82 -36.91 -29.44
CA GLY A 242 28.67 -37.30 -28.30
C GLY A 242 30.12 -36.84 -28.40
N GLU A 243 30.44 -35.90 -29.29
CA GLU A 243 31.77 -35.29 -29.42
C GLU A 243 32.12 -34.40 -28.22
N ILE A 244 31.11 -33.77 -27.62
CA ILE A 244 31.23 -32.96 -26.39
C ILE A 244 30.00 -33.18 -25.50
N THR A 245 30.17 -33.08 -24.19
CA THR A 245 29.02 -33.10 -23.25
C THR A 245 28.29 -31.75 -23.26
N PHE A 246 27.04 -31.71 -22.78
CA PHE A 246 26.30 -30.46 -22.68
C PHE A 246 26.99 -29.51 -21.69
N GLU A 247 27.52 -30.06 -20.60
CA GLU A 247 28.19 -29.36 -19.51
C GLU A 247 29.53 -28.75 -19.93
N ASP A 248 30.32 -29.51 -20.69
CA ASP A 248 31.55 -29.01 -21.29
C ASP A 248 31.24 -27.93 -22.34
N ALA A 249 30.18 -28.11 -23.14
CA ALA A 249 29.76 -27.11 -24.12
C ALA A 249 29.25 -25.82 -23.44
N ALA A 250 28.51 -25.93 -22.34
CA ALA A 250 28.08 -24.78 -21.54
C ALA A 250 29.29 -24.02 -20.98
N SER A 251 30.26 -24.74 -20.42
CA SER A 251 31.47 -24.14 -19.84
C SER A 251 32.37 -23.47 -20.88
N LEU A 252 32.45 -24.02 -22.09
CA LEU A 252 33.35 -23.55 -23.13
C LEU A 252 32.75 -22.47 -24.03
N TYR A 253 31.44 -22.51 -24.26
CA TYR A 253 30.80 -21.70 -25.31
C TYR A 253 29.65 -20.81 -24.84
N SER A 254 29.06 -21.04 -23.65
CA SER A 254 27.97 -20.18 -23.19
C SER A 254 28.47 -18.75 -22.92
N ILE A 255 27.77 -17.76 -23.45
CA ILE A 255 28.03 -16.35 -23.15
C ILE A 255 27.35 -15.88 -21.85
N ASP A 256 26.47 -16.70 -21.27
CA ASP A 256 25.91 -16.47 -19.93
C ASP A 256 26.92 -16.93 -18.86
N THR A 257 27.66 -15.98 -18.31
CA THR A 257 28.70 -16.27 -17.31
C THR A 257 28.15 -16.59 -15.92
N SER A 258 26.85 -16.40 -15.68
CA SER A 258 26.24 -16.64 -14.37
C SER A 258 26.11 -18.13 -14.03
N ASN A 259 25.96 -18.98 -15.05
CA ASN A 259 25.75 -20.42 -14.90
C ASN A 259 26.69 -21.29 -15.77
N ALA A 260 27.48 -20.70 -16.69
CA ALA A 260 28.36 -21.45 -17.58
C ALA A 260 29.29 -22.42 -16.84
N THR A 261 29.84 -22.02 -15.69
CA THR A 261 30.75 -22.85 -14.88
C THR A 261 30.02 -23.85 -13.97
N ASP A 262 28.70 -23.72 -13.82
CA ASP A 262 27.84 -24.65 -13.09
C ASP A 262 27.06 -25.53 -14.07
N SER A 263 27.77 -26.05 -15.08
CA SER A 263 27.20 -26.94 -16.11
C SER A 263 26.05 -26.33 -16.92
N GLY A 264 25.92 -25.00 -16.94
CA GLY A 264 24.81 -24.29 -17.57
C GLY A 264 23.48 -24.40 -16.81
N GLU A 265 23.49 -24.77 -15.52
CA GLU A 265 22.29 -25.03 -14.75
C GLU A 265 21.59 -23.75 -14.30
N ILE A 266 20.30 -23.65 -14.68
CA ILE A 266 19.41 -22.58 -14.22
C ILE A 266 18.64 -23.04 -12.97
N GLY A 267 18.37 -24.34 -12.86
CA GLY A 267 17.54 -24.91 -11.81
C GLY A 267 16.07 -24.99 -12.22
N TRP A 268 15.18 -25.01 -11.22
CA TRP A 268 13.73 -25.04 -11.44
C TRP A 268 13.21 -23.67 -11.83
N ILE A 269 12.50 -23.60 -12.95
CA ILE A 269 11.86 -22.39 -13.44
C ILE A 269 10.34 -22.56 -13.44
N LYS A 270 9.63 -21.49 -13.10
CA LYS A 270 8.17 -21.36 -13.11
C LYS A 270 7.69 -20.55 -14.32
N HIS A 271 6.40 -20.62 -14.61
CA HIS A 271 5.76 -19.73 -15.57
C HIS A 271 5.97 -18.25 -15.22
N GLY A 272 6.21 -17.43 -16.24
CA GLY A 272 6.40 -15.99 -16.12
C GLY A 272 7.79 -15.53 -15.66
N GLN A 273 8.72 -16.46 -15.39
CA GLN A 273 10.09 -16.10 -14.95
C GLN A 273 11.04 -15.77 -16.10
N TYR A 274 10.79 -16.29 -17.30
CA TYR A 274 11.68 -16.13 -18.47
C TYR A 274 10.92 -15.62 -19.69
N GLU A 275 11.65 -15.21 -20.74
CA GLU A 275 11.03 -14.80 -22.00
C GLU A 275 10.18 -15.95 -22.56
N LYS A 276 8.97 -15.61 -23.05
CA LYS A 276 7.96 -16.59 -23.45
C LYS A 276 8.47 -17.67 -24.40
N THR A 277 9.35 -17.32 -25.35
CA THR A 277 9.92 -18.28 -26.31
C THR A 277 10.83 -19.31 -25.64
N PHE A 278 11.60 -18.90 -24.62
CA PHE A 278 12.43 -19.80 -23.82
C PHE A 278 11.56 -20.70 -22.94
N GLU A 279 10.58 -20.10 -22.25
CA GLU A 279 9.66 -20.81 -21.38
C GLU A 279 8.85 -21.86 -22.16
N ASP A 280 8.21 -21.48 -23.26
CA ASP A 280 7.43 -22.38 -24.11
C ASP A 280 8.30 -23.56 -24.58
N ALA A 281 9.56 -23.31 -24.95
CA ALA A 281 10.48 -24.37 -25.35
C ALA A 281 10.82 -25.32 -24.19
N ALA A 282 11.14 -24.78 -23.00
CA ALA A 282 11.45 -25.57 -21.82
C ALA A 282 10.26 -26.43 -21.35
N PHE A 283 9.08 -25.83 -21.22
CA PHE A 283 7.87 -26.51 -20.74
C PHE A 283 7.30 -27.52 -21.74
N ASN A 284 7.47 -27.33 -23.05
CA ASN A 284 7.06 -28.33 -24.05
C ASN A 284 8.08 -29.47 -24.24
N GLY A 285 9.30 -29.28 -23.77
CA GLY A 285 10.39 -30.24 -23.85
C GLY A 285 10.14 -31.54 -23.08
N ARG A 286 10.71 -32.64 -23.58
CA ARG A 286 10.80 -33.91 -22.84
C ARG A 286 12.03 -33.92 -21.94
N VAL A 287 11.94 -34.58 -20.79
CA VAL A 287 13.10 -34.80 -19.92
C VAL A 287 14.22 -35.50 -20.70
N GLY A 288 15.42 -34.92 -20.66
CA GLY A 288 16.62 -35.33 -21.40
C GLY A 288 16.74 -34.75 -22.81
N GLU A 289 15.73 -34.05 -23.34
CA GLU A 289 15.75 -33.47 -24.68
C GLU A 289 16.59 -32.19 -24.74
N ILE A 290 17.35 -32.02 -25.83
CA ILE A 290 18.07 -30.79 -26.16
C ILE A 290 17.28 -30.01 -27.21
N ILE A 291 16.77 -28.86 -26.80
CA ILE A 291 15.81 -28.03 -27.54
C ILE A 291 16.53 -26.78 -28.03
N GLY A 292 16.14 -26.32 -29.22
CA GLY A 292 16.71 -25.15 -29.86
C GLY A 292 17.52 -25.45 -31.12
N PRO A 293 18.17 -24.43 -31.70
CA PRO A 293 18.33 -23.08 -31.13
C PRO A 293 17.02 -22.31 -30.95
N VAL A 294 16.79 -21.76 -29.75
CA VAL A 294 15.63 -20.93 -29.39
C VAL A 294 16.07 -19.47 -29.35
N GLN A 295 15.45 -18.59 -30.15
CA GLN A 295 15.79 -17.18 -30.17
C GLN A 295 15.05 -16.40 -29.06
N THR A 296 15.80 -15.59 -28.32
CA THR A 296 15.32 -14.63 -27.31
C THR A 296 15.96 -13.26 -27.57
N SER A 297 15.61 -12.25 -26.75
CA SER A 297 16.27 -10.94 -26.79
C SER A 297 17.77 -11.00 -26.41
N GLN A 298 18.20 -12.07 -25.71
CA GLN A 298 19.57 -12.24 -25.24
C GLN A 298 20.47 -13.00 -26.23
N GLY A 299 19.87 -13.71 -27.19
CA GLY A 299 20.59 -14.47 -28.21
C GLY A 299 19.89 -15.79 -28.54
N PHE A 300 20.67 -16.83 -28.83
CA PHE A 300 20.19 -18.17 -29.16
C PHE A 300 20.51 -19.14 -28.03
N HIS A 301 19.49 -19.84 -27.53
CA HIS A 301 19.63 -20.81 -26.47
C HIS A 301 19.54 -22.24 -26.98
N LEU A 302 20.43 -23.10 -26.49
CA LEU A 302 20.19 -24.55 -26.43
C LEU A 302 19.72 -24.86 -25.02
N ILE A 303 18.59 -25.55 -24.87
CA ILE A 303 17.96 -25.84 -23.58
C ILE A 303 17.95 -27.35 -23.37
N ARG A 304 18.40 -27.84 -22.21
CA ARG A 304 18.26 -29.25 -21.83
C ARG A 304 17.32 -29.36 -20.65
N VAL A 305 16.23 -30.10 -20.83
CA VAL A 305 15.27 -30.34 -19.74
C VAL A 305 15.79 -31.47 -18.87
N LEU A 306 15.97 -31.21 -17.58
CA LEU A 306 16.49 -32.17 -16.61
C LEU A 306 15.39 -32.89 -15.84
N ASP A 307 14.32 -32.18 -15.49
CA ASP A 307 13.19 -32.71 -14.73
C ASP A 307 11.94 -31.84 -14.90
N LYS A 308 10.76 -32.35 -14.58
CA LYS A 308 9.48 -31.65 -14.73
C LYS A 308 8.52 -31.97 -13.58
N LYS A 309 7.87 -30.92 -13.07
CA LYS A 309 6.67 -30.96 -12.25
C LYS A 309 5.55 -30.34 -13.09
N ILE A 310 4.72 -31.19 -13.69
CA ILE A 310 3.61 -30.79 -14.56
C ILE A 310 2.34 -31.54 -14.15
N PHE A 311 1.18 -30.90 -14.33
CA PHE A 311 -0.12 -31.48 -14.03
C PHE A 311 -0.88 -31.65 -15.36
N GLU A 312 -1.06 -32.89 -15.80
CA GLU A 312 -1.86 -33.18 -17.00
C GLU A 312 -3.35 -33.14 -16.69
N LYS A 313 -3.71 -33.45 -15.45
CA LYS A 313 -5.08 -33.43 -14.93
C LYS A 313 -5.10 -33.00 -13.44
N PRO A 314 -6.24 -32.50 -12.93
CA PRO A 314 -6.39 -32.06 -11.55
C PRO A 314 -5.86 -33.04 -10.50
N GLU A 315 -6.03 -34.35 -10.72
CA GLU A 315 -5.62 -35.36 -9.75
C GLU A 315 -4.09 -35.47 -9.59
N ASP A 316 -3.32 -34.97 -10.54
CA ASP A 316 -1.86 -35.03 -10.48
C ASP A 316 -1.30 -34.13 -9.37
N VAL A 317 -2.04 -33.10 -8.94
CA VAL A 317 -1.66 -32.23 -7.81
C VAL A 317 -1.47 -33.04 -6.52
N PHE A 318 -2.27 -34.09 -6.31
CA PHE A 318 -2.15 -34.96 -5.13
C PHE A 318 -0.87 -35.83 -5.14
N LEU A 319 -0.11 -35.84 -6.24
CA LEU A 319 1.18 -36.55 -6.31
C LEU A 319 2.33 -35.70 -5.75
N TYR A 320 2.10 -34.40 -5.52
CA TYR A 320 3.10 -33.44 -5.08
C TYR A 320 2.69 -32.83 -3.74
N ASP A 321 3.15 -33.43 -2.64
CA ASP A 321 2.76 -33.06 -1.27
C ASP A 321 2.99 -31.57 -0.96
N ASP A 322 4.09 -30.99 -1.45
CA ASP A 322 4.44 -29.58 -1.27
C ASP A 322 3.42 -28.63 -1.92
N VAL A 323 2.89 -29.02 -3.08
CA VAL A 323 1.86 -28.27 -3.80
C VAL A 323 0.50 -28.51 -3.14
N TYR A 324 0.17 -29.76 -2.85
CA TYR A 324 -1.10 -30.12 -2.23
C TYR A 324 -1.29 -29.42 -0.87
N VAL A 325 -0.26 -29.35 -0.02
CA VAL A 325 -0.33 -28.63 1.28
C VAL A 325 -0.65 -27.15 1.10
N GLN A 326 -0.10 -26.49 0.08
CA GLN A 326 -0.39 -25.07 -0.19
C GLN A 326 -1.81 -24.87 -0.72
N VAL A 327 -2.27 -25.75 -1.62
CA VAL A 327 -3.65 -25.75 -2.12
C VAL A 327 -4.64 -26.04 -0.98
N GLU A 328 -4.36 -27.04 -0.15
CA GLU A 328 -5.16 -27.40 1.01
C GLU A 328 -5.24 -26.24 2.01
N SER A 329 -4.13 -25.57 2.33
CA SER A 329 -4.14 -24.37 3.17
C SER A 329 -5.03 -23.27 2.60
N THR A 330 -4.94 -23.03 1.28
CA THR A 330 -5.77 -22.02 0.61
C THR A 330 -7.25 -22.34 0.74
N ILE A 331 -7.65 -23.60 0.53
CA ILE A 331 -9.03 -24.04 0.70
C ILE A 331 -9.46 -23.91 2.16
N GLN A 332 -8.60 -24.32 3.10
CA GLN A 332 -8.88 -24.25 4.53
C GLN A 332 -9.11 -22.79 4.96
N ASP A 333 -8.28 -21.86 4.48
CA ASP A 333 -8.40 -20.43 4.75
C ASP A 333 -9.71 -19.85 4.19
N GLN A 334 -10.08 -20.20 2.96
CA GLN A 334 -11.35 -19.79 2.35
C GLN A 334 -12.55 -20.32 3.14
N LYS A 335 -12.54 -21.61 3.50
CA LYS A 335 -13.58 -22.21 4.33
C LYS A 335 -13.68 -21.55 5.71
N TYR A 336 -12.54 -21.29 6.34
CA TYR A 336 -12.47 -20.66 7.65
C TYR A 336 -13.00 -19.23 7.63
N ASN A 337 -12.60 -18.42 6.64
CA ASN A 337 -13.07 -17.03 6.50
C ASN A 337 -14.58 -16.97 6.23
N ASN A 338 -15.09 -17.87 5.37
CA ASN A 338 -16.52 -18.01 5.12
C ASN A 338 -17.28 -18.45 6.37
N TRP A 339 -16.75 -19.42 7.11
CA TRP A 339 -17.33 -19.87 8.38
C TRP A 339 -17.38 -18.72 9.39
N LEU A 340 -16.27 -18.00 9.62
CA LEU A 340 -16.20 -16.94 10.61
C LEU A 340 -17.18 -15.81 10.28
N SER A 341 -17.29 -15.44 9.00
CA SER A 341 -18.24 -14.43 8.54
C SER A 341 -19.68 -14.87 8.79
N ASN A 342 -20.05 -16.09 8.37
CA ASN A 342 -21.38 -16.65 8.62
C ASN A 342 -21.67 -16.84 10.11
N TYR A 343 -20.68 -17.22 10.91
CA TYR A 343 -20.83 -17.41 12.35
C TYR A 343 -21.12 -16.08 13.05
N LYS A 344 -20.39 -15.01 12.69
CA LYS A 344 -20.64 -13.64 13.16
C LYS A 344 -22.10 -13.22 12.92
N GLU A 345 -22.59 -13.44 11.70
CA GLU A 345 -23.94 -13.07 11.29
C GLU A 345 -25.03 -13.94 11.94
N ASN A 346 -24.90 -15.27 11.86
CA ASN A 346 -25.91 -16.22 12.35
C ASN A 346 -26.10 -16.14 13.87
N GLU A 347 -25.02 -15.93 14.60
CA GLU A 347 -25.07 -15.76 16.06
C GLU A 347 -25.36 -14.32 16.48
N ASN A 348 -25.53 -13.41 15.52
CA ASN A 348 -25.84 -12.00 15.72
C ASN A 348 -24.85 -11.32 16.67
N PHE A 349 -23.55 -11.47 16.37
CA PHE A 349 -22.50 -10.75 17.06
C PHE A 349 -22.49 -9.28 16.62
N GLY A 350 -22.37 -8.38 17.58
CA GLY A 350 -22.35 -6.94 17.33
C GLY A 350 -21.32 -6.21 18.17
N ARG A 351 -21.22 -4.91 17.97
CA ARG A 351 -20.22 -4.04 18.58
C ARG A 351 -20.89 -3.01 19.49
N ASN A 352 -20.51 -2.94 20.77
CA ASN A 352 -20.86 -1.82 21.65
C ASN A 352 -19.62 -1.01 22.03
N TYR A 353 -19.40 0.12 21.35
CA TYR A 353 -18.22 0.94 21.54
C TYR A 353 -18.31 1.80 22.80
N TYR A 354 -17.21 1.81 23.55
CA TYR A 354 -16.97 2.73 24.66
C TYR A 354 -16.04 3.87 24.24
N ASP A 355 -15.19 3.62 23.24
CA ASP A 355 -14.46 4.67 22.53
C ASP A 355 -15.22 5.07 21.25
N THR A 356 -15.98 6.16 21.34
CA THR A 356 -16.87 6.61 20.26
C THR A 356 -16.12 7.12 19.03
N LYS A 357 -14.83 7.50 19.12
CA LYS A 357 -14.08 7.88 17.91
C LYS A 357 -13.85 6.68 16.99
N LEU A 358 -13.60 5.50 17.57
CA LEU A 358 -13.41 4.25 16.84
C LEU A 358 -14.75 3.69 16.34
N MET A 359 -15.86 3.99 17.03
CA MET A 359 -17.19 3.75 16.47
C MET A 359 -17.41 4.52 15.16
N TYR A 360 -17.09 5.83 15.13
CA TYR A 360 -17.24 6.63 13.91
C TYR A 360 -16.31 6.15 12.77
N MET A 361 -15.09 5.71 13.10
CA MET A 361 -14.18 5.09 12.13
C MET A 361 -14.75 3.80 11.52
N TYR A 362 -15.32 2.94 12.35
CA TYR A 362 -16.00 1.72 11.91
C TYR A 362 -17.22 2.04 11.04
N GLU A 363 -18.06 2.98 11.46
CA GLU A 363 -19.26 3.38 10.72
C GLU A 363 -18.92 4.03 9.37
N LEU A 364 -17.85 4.85 9.30
CA LEU A 364 -17.35 5.40 8.04
C LEU A 364 -16.89 4.30 7.08
N THR A 365 -16.17 3.31 7.60
CA THR A 365 -15.71 2.15 6.82
C THR A 365 -16.90 1.35 6.27
N LYS A 366 -17.91 1.11 7.11
CA LYS A 366 -19.13 0.38 6.74
C LYS A 366 -20.00 1.13 5.75
N ALA A 367 -20.11 2.46 5.89
CA ALA A 367 -20.89 3.30 4.97
C ALA A 367 -20.32 3.24 3.54
N SER A 368 -19.01 3.07 3.38
CA SER A 368 -18.34 2.93 2.08
C SER A 368 -18.67 4.08 1.11
N THR A 369 -19.63 3.91 0.20
CA THR A 369 -20.06 4.94 -0.76
C THR A 369 -21.50 5.44 -0.52
N ASP A 370 -22.13 5.03 0.59
CA ASP A 370 -23.45 5.49 1.01
C ASP A 370 -23.38 6.97 1.46
N VAL A 371 -23.73 7.87 0.55
CA VAL A 371 -23.71 9.32 0.78
C VAL A 371 -24.65 9.73 1.90
N GLU A 372 -25.84 9.12 2.01
CA GLU A 372 -26.80 9.50 3.04
C GLU A 372 -26.24 9.18 4.42
N ARG A 373 -25.68 7.97 4.58
CA ARG A 373 -25.05 7.59 5.85
C ARG A 373 -23.84 8.45 6.19
N ILE A 374 -23.00 8.80 5.22
CA ILE A 374 -21.83 9.66 5.45
C ILE A 374 -22.27 11.10 5.79
N GLU A 375 -23.34 11.62 5.18
CA GLU A 375 -23.94 12.91 5.57
C GLU A 375 -24.46 12.90 7.02
N GLU A 376 -25.05 11.79 7.48
CA GLU A 376 -25.46 11.63 8.87
C GLU A 376 -24.27 11.64 9.82
N LEU A 377 -23.24 10.84 9.53
CA LEU A 377 -22.00 10.80 10.32
C LEU A 377 -21.35 12.18 10.41
N ALA A 378 -21.30 12.91 9.29
CA ALA A 378 -20.78 14.27 9.27
C ALA A 378 -21.56 15.18 10.22
N LYS A 379 -22.91 15.15 10.19
CA LYS A 379 -23.75 15.97 11.09
C LYS A 379 -23.62 15.57 12.55
N GLU A 380 -23.53 14.29 12.86
CA GLU A 380 -23.30 13.79 14.22
C GLU A 380 -21.96 14.33 14.74
N LEU A 381 -20.88 14.20 13.97
CA LEU A 381 -19.57 14.73 14.33
C LEU A 381 -19.52 16.25 14.39
N GLU A 382 -20.24 16.98 13.54
CA GLU A 382 -20.32 18.44 13.62
C GLU A 382 -20.82 18.90 15.00
N SER A 383 -21.79 18.18 15.58
CA SER A 383 -22.33 18.51 16.91
C SER A 383 -21.33 18.29 18.05
N ILE A 384 -20.28 17.49 17.81
CA ILE A 384 -19.19 17.22 18.74
C ILE A 384 -18.04 18.22 18.51
N VAL A 385 -17.72 18.47 17.24
CA VAL A 385 -16.57 19.30 16.84
C VAL A 385 -16.83 20.79 17.01
N PHE A 386 -18.07 21.25 16.79
CA PHE A 386 -18.39 22.67 16.76
C PHE A 386 -19.37 23.09 17.86
N GLU A 387 -19.07 24.23 18.50
CA GLU A 387 -20.02 25.00 19.30
C GLU A 387 -20.46 26.23 18.51
N GLY A 388 -21.59 26.12 17.82
CA GLY A 388 -22.03 27.13 16.87
C GLY A 388 -21.16 27.11 15.60
N ASN A 389 -20.31 28.12 15.41
CA ASN A 389 -19.45 28.23 14.24
C ASN A 389 -17.95 28.13 14.59
N GLU A 390 -17.63 27.92 15.87
CA GLU A 390 -16.25 27.78 16.36
C GLU A 390 -16.00 26.34 16.79
N ILE A 391 -14.73 25.91 16.73
CA ILE A 391 -14.32 24.60 17.25
C ILE A 391 -14.54 24.59 18.76
N SER A 392 -15.16 23.53 19.28
CA SER A 392 -15.36 23.38 20.73
C SER A 392 -14.01 23.34 21.44
N MET A 393 -13.87 24.07 22.54
CA MET A 393 -12.60 24.14 23.29
C MET A 393 -12.23 22.83 23.99
N GLU A 394 -13.20 21.93 24.17
CA GLU A 394 -13.00 20.66 24.89
C GLU A 394 -12.87 19.46 23.93
N VAL A 395 -12.92 19.69 22.61
CA VAL A 395 -12.88 18.59 21.63
C VAL A 395 -11.48 17.96 21.56
N ASP A 396 -11.46 16.63 21.60
CA ASP A 396 -10.25 15.84 21.37
C ASP A 396 -9.85 15.92 19.88
N SER A 397 -8.55 16.01 19.60
CA SER A 397 -8.02 16.07 18.23
C SER A 397 -8.37 14.85 17.39
N ASP A 398 -8.64 13.70 18.03
CA ASP A 398 -9.13 12.51 17.33
C ASP A 398 -10.49 12.76 16.67
N TYR A 399 -11.41 13.52 17.29
CA TYR A 399 -12.69 13.87 16.65
C TYR A 399 -12.51 14.82 15.47
N LEU A 400 -11.54 15.75 15.57
CA LEU A 400 -11.16 16.61 14.45
C LEU A 400 -10.65 15.78 13.27
N ALA A 401 -9.83 14.77 13.55
CA ALA A 401 -9.30 13.84 12.57
C ALA A 401 -10.41 13.00 11.93
N VAL A 402 -11.29 12.39 12.73
CA VAL A 402 -12.42 11.59 12.23
C VAL A 402 -13.38 12.45 11.40
N TYR A 403 -13.72 13.66 11.87
CA TYR A 403 -14.52 14.61 11.09
C TYR A 403 -13.87 14.95 9.76
N THR A 404 -12.55 15.21 9.76
CA THR A 404 -11.77 15.43 8.54
C THR A 404 -11.87 14.26 7.58
N MET A 405 -11.76 13.02 8.05
CA MET A 405 -11.87 11.81 7.23
C MET A 405 -13.27 11.65 6.62
N VAL A 406 -14.32 11.83 7.43
CA VAL A 406 -15.72 11.73 7.00
C VAL A 406 -16.04 12.79 5.94
N VAL A 407 -15.71 14.06 6.21
CA VAL A 407 -15.99 15.16 5.30
C VAL A 407 -15.17 15.05 4.02
N ASN A 408 -13.90 14.67 4.10
CA ASN A 408 -13.07 14.50 2.90
C ASN A 408 -13.62 13.40 1.98
N GLN A 409 -14.11 12.29 2.55
CA GLN A 409 -14.78 11.24 1.77
C GLN A 409 -16.09 11.74 1.14
N LEU A 410 -16.89 12.50 1.90
CA LEU A 410 -18.13 13.09 1.42
C LEU A 410 -17.92 14.08 0.26
N LEU A 411 -16.91 14.95 0.38
CA LEU A 411 -16.54 15.90 -0.67
C LEU A 411 -16.10 15.19 -1.96
N GLY A 412 -15.38 14.08 -1.84
CA GLY A 412 -15.06 13.22 -2.99
C GLY A 412 -16.32 12.70 -3.69
N LEU A 413 -17.26 12.15 -2.93
CA LEU A 413 -18.53 11.64 -3.46
C LEU A 413 -19.38 12.73 -4.11
N TYR A 414 -19.43 13.93 -3.52
CA TYR A 414 -20.10 15.08 -4.12
C TYR A 414 -19.46 15.52 -5.43
N ASN A 415 -18.12 15.53 -5.49
CA ASN A 415 -17.39 15.86 -6.70
C ASN A 415 -17.68 14.83 -7.81
N ASP A 416 -17.63 13.53 -7.51
CA ASP A 416 -17.89 12.46 -8.47
C ASP A 416 -19.33 12.52 -9.03
N ARG A 417 -20.31 12.77 -8.16
CA ARG A 417 -21.70 13.02 -8.57
C ARG A 417 -21.81 14.27 -9.44
N THR A 418 -21.14 15.36 -9.07
CA THR A 418 -21.13 16.62 -9.84
C THR A 418 -20.52 16.45 -11.22
N ILE A 419 -19.43 15.69 -11.35
CA ILE A 419 -18.79 15.36 -12.64
C ILE A 419 -19.78 14.56 -13.51
N SER A 420 -20.40 13.52 -12.95
CA SER A 420 -21.38 12.68 -13.65
C SER A 420 -22.58 13.51 -14.14
N ILE A 421 -23.10 14.39 -13.29
CA ILE A 421 -24.18 15.32 -13.64
C ILE A 421 -23.75 16.31 -14.73
N ASN A 422 -22.55 16.87 -14.65
CA ASN A 422 -22.03 17.78 -15.68
C ASN A 422 -21.91 17.08 -17.03
N GLN A 423 -21.46 15.83 -17.05
CA GLN A 423 -21.39 15.03 -18.26
C GLN A 423 -22.78 14.77 -18.84
N TYR A 424 -23.76 14.40 -18.02
CA TYR A 424 -25.14 14.22 -18.49
C TYR A 424 -25.73 15.51 -19.06
N LEU A 425 -25.58 16.63 -18.35
CA LEU A 425 -26.08 17.93 -18.78
C LEU A 425 -25.44 18.39 -20.09
N SER A 426 -24.11 18.28 -20.21
CA SER A 426 -23.42 18.69 -21.44
C SER A 426 -23.86 17.83 -22.63
N LEU A 427 -23.91 16.51 -22.48
CA LEU A 427 -24.35 15.61 -23.55
C LEU A 427 -25.80 15.86 -23.97
N SER A 428 -26.68 16.22 -23.02
CA SER A 428 -28.10 16.50 -23.30
C SER A 428 -28.33 17.62 -24.32
N GLU A 429 -27.34 18.51 -24.51
CA GLU A 429 -27.42 19.62 -25.48
C GLU A 429 -27.09 19.20 -26.91
N PHE A 430 -26.41 18.07 -27.11
CA PHE A 430 -25.84 17.68 -28.41
C PHE A 430 -26.43 16.38 -28.99
N VAL A 431 -27.09 15.55 -28.18
CA VAL A 431 -27.61 14.27 -28.64
C VAL A 431 -28.86 14.38 -29.51
N ASP A 432 -28.97 13.51 -30.51
CA ASP A 432 -30.14 13.38 -31.37
C ASP A 432 -31.27 12.65 -30.61
N PRO A 433 -32.42 13.31 -30.33
CA PRO A 433 -33.52 12.70 -29.58
C PRO A 433 -34.10 11.45 -30.25
N ASP A 434 -34.10 11.40 -31.58
CA ASP A 434 -34.65 10.27 -32.33
C ASP A 434 -33.75 9.04 -32.13
N VAL A 435 -32.43 9.23 -32.13
CA VAL A 435 -31.46 8.16 -31.87
C VAL A 435 -31.52 7.71 -30.41
N VAL A 436 -31.55 8.64 -29.46
CA VAL A 436 -31.67 8.33 -28.02
C VAL A 436 -32.93 7.50 -27.73
N SER A 437 -34.04 7.78 -28.41
CA SER A 437 -35.31 7.07 -28.23
C SER A 437 -35.27 5.58 -28.60
N LEU A 438 -34.25 5.15 -29.35
CA LEU A 438 -34.05 3.75 -29.73
C LEU A 438 -33.65 2.87 -28.53
N GLY A 439 -33.07 3.47 -27.49
CA GLY A 439 -32.57 2.76 -26.32
C GLY A 439 -31.19 2.12 -26.53
N LEU A 440 -30.54 1.80 -25.41
CA LEU A 440 -29.12 1.43 -25.37
C LEU A 440 -28.83 0.13 -26.16
N ASP A 441 -29.68 -0.88 -26.04
CA ASP A 441 -29.52 -2.16 -26.76
C ASP A 441 -29.54 -1.99 -28.28
N VAL A 442 -30.47 -1.17 -28.79
CA VAL A 442 -30.59 -0.93 -30.24
C VAL A 442 -29.42 -0.12 -30.75
N ILE A 443 -28.98 0.89 -29.98
CA ILE A 443 -27.80 1.70 -30.31
C ILE A 443 -26.53 0.83 -30.33
N ASN A 444 -26.34 -0.06 -29.35
CA ASN A 444 -25.18 -0.95 -29.27
C ASN A 444 -25.09 -1.87 -30.49
N ASN A 445 -26.21 -2.52 -30.84
CA ASN A 445 -26.28 -3.36 -32.04
C ASN A 445 -25.98 -2.54 -33.30
N LYS A 446 -26.47 -1.30 -33.37
CA LYS A 446 -26.21 -0.44 -34.53
C LYS A 446 -24.76 -0.01 -34.65
N LEU A 447 -24.09 0.26 -33.53
CA LEU A 447 -22.66 0.55 -33.49
C LEU A 447 -21.82 -0.63 -33.94
N GLU A 448 -22.18 -1.87 -33.56
CA GLU A 448 -21.50 -3.07 -34.02
C GLU A 448 -21.62 -3.26 -35.55
N GLU A 449 -22.83 -3.06 -36.10
CA GLU A 449 -23.04 -3.06 -37.56
C GLU A 449 -22.17 -2.02 -38.27
N LEU A 450 -22.15 -0.77 -37.76
CA LEU A 450 -21.41 0.33 -38.37
C LEU A 450 -19.89 0.14 -38.27
N ASN A 451 -19.39 -0.36 -37.13
CA ASN A 451 -17.97 -0.72 -36.94
C ASN A 451 -17.53 -1.83 -37.91
N THR A 452 -18.42 -2.78 -38.20
CA THR A 452 -18.14 -3.82 -39.20
C THR A 452 -18.05 -3.20 -40.59
N GLN A 453 -18.94 -2.27 -40.94
CA GLN A 453 -18.94 -1.59 -42.24
C GLN A 453 -17.73 -0.68 -42.43
N SER A 454 -17.25 -0.01 -41.38
CA SER A 454 -16.11 0.91 -41.45
C SER A 454 -14.79 0.22 -41.78
N THR A 455 -14.70 -1.10 -41.64
CA THR A 455 -13.54 -1.88 -42.12
C THR A 455 -13.41 -1.90 -43.65
N THR A 456 -14.47 -1.49 -44.38
CA THR A 456 -14.55 -1.53 -45.85
C THR A 456 -14.89 -0.18 -46.50
N ASP A 457 -15.48 0.76 -45.76
CA ASP A 457 -15.87 2.09 -46.25
C ASP A 457 -15.59 3.16 -45.17
N GLU A 458 -14.63 4.05 -45.41
CA GLU A 458 -14.26 5.16 -44.50
C GLU A 458 -14.94 6.49 -44.91
N SER A 459 -16.11 6.43 -45.54
CA SER A 459 -16.80 7.65 -45.96
C SER A 459 -17.13 8.57 -44.76
N THR A 460 -17.01 9.89 -44.99
CA THR A 460 -17.38 10.92 -44.01
C THR A 460 -18.82 10.79 -43.51
N TYR A 461 -19.71 10.21 -44.34
CA TYR A 461 -21.07 9.90 -43.95
C TYR A 461 -21.14 8.79 -42.90
N LEU A 462 -20.44 7.68 -43.11
CA LEU A 462 -20.41 6.57 -42.15
C LEU A 462 -19.83 7.02 -40.80
N LEU A 463 -18.72 7.77 -40.83
CA LEU A 463 -18.11 8.34 -39.61
C LEU A 463 -19.06 9.30 -38.88
N SER A 464 -19.78 10.14 -39.63
CA SER A 464 -20.78 11.04 -39.05
C SER A 464 -21.96 10.29 -38.44
N GLU A 465 -22.41 9.19 -39.06
CA GLU A 465 -23.50 8.38 -38.54
C GLU A 465 -23.05 7.62 -37.29
N MET A 466 -21.85 7.01 -37.29
CA MET A 466 -21.25 6.38 -36.12
C MET A 466 -21.14 7.34 -34.93
N SER A 467 -20.67 8.58 -35.14
CA SER A 467 -20.56 9.59 -34.09
C SER A 467 -21.90 9.83 -33.39
N LYS A 468 -23.03 9.93 -34.14
CA LYS A 468 -24.35 10.15 -33.54
C LYS A 468 -24.76 9.02 -32.59
N TYR A 469 -24.52 7.77 -33.00
CA TYR A 469 -24.85 6.62 -32.16
C TYR A 469 -23.90 6.51 -30.95
N GLN A 470 -22.63 6.89 -31.10
CA GLN A 470 -21.66 6.96 -29.99
C GLN A 470 -22.06 8.04 -28.98
N ASP A 471 -22.48 9.22 -29.46
CA ASP A 471 -22.96 10.31 -28.60
C ASP A 471 -24.21 9.90 -27.83
N ALA A 472 -25.18 9.24 -28.51
CA ALA A 472 -26.38 8.72 -27.89
C ALA A 472 -26.10 7.60 -26.87
N GLN A 473 -25.17 6.68 -27.17
CA GLN A 473 -24.71 5.65 -26.24
C GLN A 473 -24.12 6.30 -24.98
N THR A 474 -23.20 7.24 -25.15
CA THR A 474 -22.53 7.95 -24.05
C THR A 474 -23.54 8.70 -23.19
N TYR A 475 -24.51 9.37 -23.82
CA TYR A 475 -25.60 10.05 -23.12
C TYR A 475 -26.47 9.10 -22.29
N LEU A 476 -26.88 7.96 -22.87
CA LEU A 476 -27.71 6.98 -22.16
C LEU A 476 -26.97 6.34 -20.99
N SER A 477 -25.68 6.04 -21.13
CA SER A 477 -24.85 5.56 -20.01
C SER A 477 -24.67 6.63 -18.93
N ALA A 478 -24.47 7.90 -19.31
CA ALA A 478 -24.44 9.00 -18.35
C ALA A 478 -25.79 9.18 -17.64
N LYS A 479 -26.91 8.98 -18.36
CA LYS A 479 -28.27 9.03 -17.82
C LYS A 479 -28.50 7.91 -16.81
N GLU A 480 -28.15 6.67 -17.12
CA GLU A 480 -28.26 5.53 -16.19
C GLU A 480 -27.46 5.79 -14.90
N THR A 481 -26.28 6.40 -15.03
CA THR A 481 -25.44 6.77 -13.88
C THR A 481 -26.14 7.77 -12.96
N ILE A 482 -26.74 8.84 -13.50
CA ILE A 482 -27.43 9.84 -12.68
C ILE A 482 -28.79 9.37 -12.15
N GLU A 483 -29.45 8.44 -12.84
CA GLU A 483 -30.69 7.79 -12.36
C GLU A 483 -30.43 7.01 -11.07
N ALA A 484 -29.25 6.42 -10.91
CA ALA A 484 -28.82 5.80 -9.65
C ALA A 484 -28.70 6.81 -8.49
N PHE A 485 -28.63 8.11 -8.77
CA PHE A 485 -28.69 9.18 -7.76
C PHE A 485 -30.12 9.66 -7.48
N GLY A 486 -31.14 9.07 -8.14
CA GLY A 486 -32.52 9.52 -8.08
C GLY A 486 -32.85 10.68 -9.01
N VAL A 487 -31.98 10.98 -9.99
CA VAL A 487 -32.13 12.10 -10.93
C VAL A 487 -32.63 11.59 -12.28
N ASN A 488 -33.78 12.09 -12.75
CA ASN A 488 -34.40 11.57 -13.98
C ASN A 488 -34.45 12.60 -15.13
N THR A 489 -34.29 13.88 -14.83
CA THR A 489 -34.40 14.97 -15.80
C THR A 489 -33.21 15.93 -15.71
N THR A 490 -32.99 16.72 -16.77
CA THR A 490 -31.98 17.78 -16.79
C THR A 490 -32.27 18.90 -15.78
N GLU A 491 -33.54 19.13 -15.45
CA GLU A 491 -33.93 20.07 -14.39
C GLU A 491 -33.54 19.53 -13.01
N ASP A 492 -33.91 18.27 -12.71
CA ASP A 492 -33.52 17.62 -11.45
C ASP A 492 -31.99 17.57 -11.30
N ALA A 493 -31.28 17.30 -12.40
CA ALA A 493 -29.82 17.26 -12.44
C ALA A 493 -29.21 18.63 -12.12
N SER A 494 -29.78 19.70 -12.68
CA SER A 494 -29.34 21.08 -12.41
C SER A 494 -29.59 21.48 -10.94
N VAL A 495 -30.73 21.09 -10.37
CA VAL A 495 -31.05 21.31 -8.95
C VAL A 495 -30.08 20.56 -8.05
N MET A 496 -29.89 19.25 -8.26
CA MET A 496 -28.97 18.44 -7.46
C MET A 496 -27.54 18.97 -7.54
N LYS A 497 -27.07 19.38 -8.73
CA LYS A 497 -25.74 20.01 -8.87
C LYS A 497 -25.61 21.25 -8.00
N ALA A 498 -26.60 22.14 -8.00
CA ALA A 498 -26.57 23.35 -7.17
C ALA A 498 -26.58 23.02 -5.66
N GLU A 499 -27.35 22.01 -5.25
CA GLU A 499 -27.38 21.51 -3.89
C GLU A 499 -26.02 20.94 -3.46
N LEU A 500 -25.43 20.04 -4.26
CA LEU A 500 -24.11 19.45 -3.99
C LEU A 500 -23.02 20.52 -3.89
N GLN A 501 -23.05 21.53 -4.77
CA GLN A 501 -22.10 22.65 -4.73
C GLN A 501 -22.26 23.47 -3.45
N THR A 502 -23.50 23.75 -3.03
CA THR A 502 -23.78 24.49 -1.79
C THR A 502 -23.31 23.71 -0.57
N LYS A 503 -23.64 22.42 -0.48
CA LYS A 503 -23.17 21.54 0.60
C LYS A 503 -21.64 21.44 0.62
N SER A 504 -21.00 21.29 -0.54
CA SER A 504 -19.54 21.20 -0.65
C SER A 504 -18.87 22.47 -0.11
N GLN A 505 -19.41 23.65 -0.45
CA GLN A 505 -18.87 24.92 0.03
C GLN A 505 -18.95 25.02 1.57
N ASP A 506 -20.10 24.66 2.16
CA ASP A 506 -20.27 24.67 3.62
C ASP A 506 -19.26 23.74 4.32
N TYR A 507 -19.13 22.51 3.84
CA TYR A 507 -18.18 21.55 4.39
C TYR A 507 -16.73 21.97 4.20
N VAL A 508 -16.36 22.55 3.06
CA VAL A 508 -14.99 23.06 2.83
C VAL A 508 -14.65 24.18 3.82
N GLU A 509 -15.57 25.10 4.10
CA GLU A 509 -15.32 26.17 5.06
C GLU A 509 -15.17 25.66 6.50
N LYS A 510 -15.99 24.68 6.90
CA LYS A 510 -15.84 24.00 8.20
C LYS A 510 -14.53 23.21 8.27
N LEU A 511 -14.19 22.48 7.22
CA LEU A 511 -12.99 21.66 7.15
C LEU A 511 -11.71 22.51 7.19
N LYS A 512 -11.70 23.69 6.56
CA LYS A 512 -10.58 24.65 6.68
C LYS A 512 -10.31 25.05 8.12
N LYS A 513 -11.35 25.27 8.94
CA LYS A 513 -11.20 25.61 10.36
C LYS A 513 -10.58 24.44 11.12
N VAL A 514 -11.12 23.24 10.91
CA VAL A 514 -10.63 22.01 11.57
C VAL A 514 -9.18 21.73 11.20
N LEU A 515 -8.82 21.84 9.92
CA LEU A 515 -7.45 21.66 9.46
C LEU A 515 -6.50 22.76 9.96
N ALA A 516 -6.97 24.00 10.14
CA ALA A 516 -6.16 25.05 10.73
C ALA A 516 -5.80 24.74 12.18
N ASP A 517 -6.75 24.21 12.97
CA ASP A 517 -6.50 23.80 14.36
C ASP A 517 -5.61 22.56 14.43
N LEU A 518 -5.91 21.53 13.65
CA LEU A 518 -5.05 20.34 13.52
C LEU A 518 -3.63 20.71 13.08
N TYR A 519 -3.46 21.66 12.16
CA TYR A 519 -2.14 22.12 11.71
C TYR A 519 -1.39 22.86 12.82
N ALA A 520 -2.08 23.65 13.64
CA ALA A 520 -1.48 24.33 14.78
C ALA A 520 -1.00 23.33 15.85
N GLN A 521 -1.75 22.24 16.06
CA GLN A 521 -1.41 21.20 17.03
C GLN A 521 -0.37 20.19 16.50
N TYR A 522 -0.46 19.83 15.22
CA TYR A 522 0.32 18.77 14.57
C TYR A 522 0.94 19.24 13.24
N PRO A 523 1.85 20.23 13.26
CA PRO A 523 2.48 20.74 12.03
C PRO A 523 3.36 19.68 11.32
N SER A 524 3.67 18.57 11.98
CA SER A 524 4.40 17.42 11.42
C SER A 524 3.49 16.36 10.79
N SER A 525 2.16 16.49 10.87
CA SER A 525 1.25 15.57 10.18
C SER A 525 1.26 15.86 8.68
N ASN A 526 1.77 14.91 7.91
CA ASN A 526 1.86 15.01 6.47
C ASN A 526 0.47 15.18 5.85
N THR A 527 -0.52 14.46 6.38
CA THR A 527 -1.89 14.49 5.88
C THR A 527 -2.57 15.82 6.18
N VAL A 528 -2.41 16.35 7.41
CA VAL A 528 -2.94 17.68 7.75
C VAL A 528 -2.33 18.74 6.83
N VAL A 529 -1.01 18.74 6.65
CA VAL A 529 -0.32 19.73 5.79
C VAL A 529 -0.81 19.65 4.35
N GLN A 530 -0.95 18.44 3.80
CA GLN A 530 -1.44 18.23 2.43
C GLN A 530 -2.88 18.73 2.25
N LEU A 531 -3.80 18.29 3.11
CA LEU A 531 -5.20 18.69 3.03
C LEU A 531 -5.37 20.19 3.26
N TYR A 532 -4.64 20.76 4.22
CA TYR A 532 -4.74 22.18 4.50
C TYR A 532 -4.18 23.03 3.35
N TYR A 533 -3.09 22.60 2.71
CA TYR A 533 -2.57 23.25 1.51
C TYR A 533 -3.57 23.20 0.35
N GLN A 534 -4.23 22.06 0.12
CA GLN A 534 -5.24 21.94 -0.94
C GLN A 534 -6.41 22.91 -0.76
N LEU A 535 -6.85 23.15 0.47
CA LEU A 535 -7.96 24.06 0.76
C LEU A 535 -7.52 25.52 0.94
N ASN A 536 -6.28 25.75 1.37
CA ASN A 536 -5.73 27.08 1.65
C ASN A 536 -4.33 27.28 1.03
N PRO A 537 -4.20 27.17 -0.31
CA PRO A 537 -2.90 27.21 -0.98
C PRO A 537 -2.27 28.60 -0.97
N GLN A 538 -2.96 29.62 -0.47
CA GLN A 538 -2.46 31.00 -0.42
C GLN A 538 -1.76 31.35 0.90
N ASP A 539 -1.94 30.54 1.95
CA ASP A 539 -1.29 30.77 3.24
C ASP A 539 0.24 30.55 3.12
N PRO A 540 1.06 31.57 3.42
CA PRO A 540 2.50 31.44 3.28
C PRO A 540 3.14 30.36 4.14
N LYS A 541 2.65 30.14 5.37
CA LYS A 541 3.21 29.11 6.26
C LYS A 541 2.87 27.72 5.76
N VAL A 542 1.63 27.52 5.32
CA VAL A 542 1.17 26.24 4.79
C VAL A 542 1.93 25.89 3.50
N LYS A 543 2.19 26.87 2.62
CA LYS A 543 3.07 26.70 1.45
C LYS A 543 4.45 26.17 1.83
N VAL A 544 5.09 26.76 2.84
CA VAL A 544 6.43 26.33 3.29
C VAL A 544 6.37 24.91 3.83
N SER A 545 5.41 24.60 4.71
CA SER A 545 5.25 23.25 5.26
C SER A 545 5.00 22.21 4.18
N TYR A 546 4.13 22.50 3.21
CA TYR A 546 3.86 21.61 2.09
C TYR A 546 5.08 21.40 1.19
N SER A 547 5.79 22.48 0.85
CA SER A 547 7.03 22.38 0.07
C SER A 547 8.11 21.56 0.78
N ARG A 548 8.26 21.71 2.10
CA ARG A 548 9.17 20.91 2.90
C ARG A 548 8.79 19.42 2.87
N LEU A 549 7.51 19.11 3.01
CA LEU A 549 7.00 17.76 2.88
C LEU A 549 7.31 17.13 1.51
N GLN A 550 7.07 17.86 0.43
CA GLN A 550 7.40 17.39 -0.93
C GLN A 550 8.91 17.14 -1.08
N LEU A 551 9.73 18.03 -0.53
CA LEU A 551 11.19 17.89 -0.55
C LEU A 551 11.68 16.66 0.23
N ASP A 552 11.11 16.39 1.41
CA ASP A 552 11.47 15.22 2.20
C ASP A 552 11.07 13.91 1.52
N GLN A 553 10.01 13.91 0.71
CA GLN A 553 9.68 12.79 -0.18
C GLN A 553 10.72 12.63 -1.29
N LEU A 554 11.16 13.71 -1.93
CA LEU A 554 12.20 13.68 -2.97
C LEU A 554 13.54 13.15 -2.45
N LYS A 555 13.93 13.53 -1.22
CA LYS A 555 15.18 13.07 -0.59
C LYS A 555 15.24 11.54 -0.47
N GLN A 556 14.11 10.85 -0.36
CA GLN A 556 14.06 9.38 -0.28
C GLN A 556 14.47 8.70 -1.59
N TYR A 557 14.25 9.35 -2.72
CA TYR A 557 14.62 8.82 -4.03
C TYR A 557 16.03 9.22 -4.45
N ALA A 558 16.63 10.21 -3.76
CA ALA A 558 17.90 10.81 -4.15
C ALA A 558 19.07 9.84 -4.10
N SER A 559 19.11 8.95 -3.10
CA SER A 559 20.14 7.91 -3.00
C SER A 559 20.10 6.90 -4.15
N TYR A 560 18.96 6.79 -4.85
CA TYR A 560 18.76 5.82 -5.91
C TYR A 560 18.89 6.42 -7.31
N LEU A 561 18.48 7.67 -7.50
CA LEU A 561 18.25 8.23 -8.84
C LEU A 561 19.31 9.23 -9.30
N GLY A 562 20.11 9.83 -8.42
CA GLY A 562 20.98 10.95 -8.81
C GLY A 562 20.19 12.17 -9.29
N SER A 563 20.82 13.35 -9.32
CA SER A 563 20.11 14.63 -9.50
C SER A 563 19.39 14.78 -10.84
N GLN A 564 19.98 14.28 -11.94
CA GLN A 564 19.41 14.39 -13.29
C GLN A 564 18.10 13.60 -13.45
N TYR A 565 18.07 12.36 -12.99
CA TYR A 565 16.85 11.54 -13.08
C TYR A 565 15.80 11.99 -12.07
N LEU A 566 16.20 12.48 -10.90
CA LEU A 566 15.26 13.12 -9.96
C LEU A 566 14.51 14.28 -10.63
N PHE A 567 15.23 15.18 -11.30
CA PHE A 567 14.57 16.30 -11.99
C PHE A 567 13.61 15.83 -13.08
N SER A 568 14.04 14.88 -13.91
CA SER A 568 13.20 14.37 -15.01
C SER A 568 11.94 13.65 -14.52
N LEU A 569 12.02 12.88 -13.43
CA LEU A 569 10.91 12.08 -12.94
C LEU A 569 9.95 12.90 -12.07
N PHE A 570 10.46 13.93 -11.39
CA PHE A 570 9.70 14.74 -10.43
C PHE A 570 9.60 16.22 -10.82
N GLN A 571 9.65 16.54 -12.12
CA GLN A 571 9.68 17.91 -12.62
C GLN A 571 8.53 18.77 -12.06
N GLN A 572 7.30 18.24 -12.05
CA GLN A 572 6.13 18.97 -11.55
C GLN A 572 6.28 19.31 -10.06
N GLN A 573 6.65 18.34 -9.25
CA GLN A 573 6.83 18.49 -7.80
C GLN A 573 7.94 19.50 -7.48
N ILE A 574 9.08 19.38 -8.16
CA ILE A 574 10.22 20.30 -8.01
C ILE A 574 9.82 21.73 -8.41
N THR A 575 9.09 21.88 -9.52
CA THR A 575 8.61 23.19 -9.99
C THR A 575 7.65 23.81 -8.98
N GLU A 576 6.74 23.00 -8.41
CA GLU A 576 5.80 23.46 -7.39
C GLU A 576 6.52 23.97 -6.14
N ILE A 577 7.55 23.25 -5.66
CA ILE A 577 8.37 23.71 -4.53
C ILE A 577 9.01 25.08 -4.84
N LEU A 578 9.66 25.22 -6.00
CA LEU A 578 10.32 26.47 -6.40
C LEU A 578 9.32 27.65 -6.48
N VAL A 579 8.14 27.42 -7.08
CA VAL A 579 7.08 28.43 -7.18
C VAL A 579 6.55 28.80 -5.80
N ASN A 580 6.33 27.82 -4.92
CA ASN A 580 5.90 28.09 -3.55
C ASN A 580 6.93 28.91 -2.79
N VAL A 581 8.22 28.56 -2.87
CA VAL A 581 9.31 29.32 -2.23
C VAL A 581 9.30 30.76 -2.74
N GLN A 582 9.33 30.97 -4.05
CA GLN A 582 9.36 32.31 -4.63
C GLN A 582 8.14 33.14 -4.24
N THR A 583 6.93 32.57 -4.33
CA THR A 583 5.71 33.29 -3.99
C THR A 583 5.60 33.65 -2.50
N VAL A 584 6.21 32.87 -1.60
CA VAL A 584 6.30 33.21 -0.17
C VAL A 584 7.29 34.36 0.05
N VAL A 585 8.46 34.31 -0.59
CA VAL A 585 9.49 35.35 -0.51
C VAL A 585 8.95 36.71 -0.99
N ASP A 586 8.23 36.71 -2.11
CA ASP A 586 7.64 37.92 -2.71
C ASP A 586 6.39 38.42 -1.98
N SER A 587 5.79 37.59 -1.12
CA SER A 587 4.56 37.93 -0.42
C SER A 587 4.75 39.13 0.52
N THR A 588 3.83 40.08 0.45
CA THR A 588 3.75 41.19 1.42
C THR A 588 3.10 40.78 2.74
N GLN A 589 2.46 39.61 2.78
CA GLN A 589 1.75 39.08 3.95
C GLN A 589 2.61 38.11 4.76
N ALA A 590 3.64 37.50 4.15
CA ALA A 590 4.52 36.56 4.84
C ALA A 590 5.42 37.29 5.86
N ALA A 591 5.47 36.75 7.08
CA ALA A 591 6.41 37.21 8.11
C ALA A 591 7.86 36.91 7.68
N THR A 592 8.80 37.70 8.18
CA THR A 592 10.24 37.54 7.90
C THR A 592 10.72 36.10 8.12
N ASP A 593 10.37 35.50 9.27
CA ASP A 593 10.77 34.13 9.60
C ASP A 593 10.21 33.11 8.59
N THR A 594 8.97 33.28 8.12
CA THR A 594 8.36 32.42 7.10
C THR A 594 9.05 32.56 5.75
N LYS A 595 9.52 33.75 5.39
CA LYS A 595 10.31 33.95 4.16
C LYS A 595 11.67 33.25 4.27
N LEU A 596 12.31 33.34 5.43
CA LEU A 596 13.58 32.66 5.70
C LEU A 596 13.42 31.14 5.64
N GLU A 597 12.39 30.59 6.29
CA GLU A 597 12.07 29.15 6.20
C GLU A 597 11.77 28.69 4.77
N ALA A 598 11.10 29.52 3.95
CA ALA A 598 10.89 29.22 2.53
C ALA A 598 12.22 29.14 1.78
N LEU A 599 13.12 30.09 2.01
CA LEU A 599 14.44 30.11 1.39
C LEU A 599 15.29 28.91 1.86
N GLU A 600 15.17 28.45 3.11
CA GLU A 600 15.80 27.20 3.55
C GLU A 600 15.31 25.98 2.76
N VAL A 601 14.00 25.86 2.54
CA VAL A 601 13.45 24.78 1.69
C VAL A 601 14.00 24.88 0.26
N GLY A 602 14.11 26.11 -0.26
CA GLY A 602 14.76 26.37 -1.54
C GLY A 602 16.23 25.93 -1.57
N LEU A 603 17.01 26.28 -0.55
CA LEU A 603 18.42 25.88 -0.42
C LEU A 603 18.58 24.36 -0.41
N ASP A 604 17.83 23.66 0.44
CA ASP A 604 17.87 22.19 0.51
C ASP A 604 17.52 21.54 -0.83
N LEU A 605 16.52 22.07 -1.55
CA LEU A 605 16.16 21.56 -2.88
C LEU A 605 17.28 21.82 -3.90
N THR A 606 17.87 23.01 -3.89
CA THR A 606 18.96 23.34 -4.80
C THR A 606 20.21 22.52 -4.52
N ASP A 607 20.47 22.17 -3.25
CA ASP A 607 21.54 21.24 -2.86
C ASP A 607 21.28 19.82 -3.35
N LEU A 608 20.04 19.34 -3.22
CA LEU A 608 19.62 18.04 -3.70
C LEU A 608 19.82 17.89 -5.23
N LEU A 609 19.59 18.96 -5.97
CA LEU A 609 19.59 18.97 -7.43
C LEU A 609 20.90 19.50 -8.05
N GLY A 610 21.78 20.13 -7.27
CA GLY A 610 23.00 20.78 -7.76
C GLY A 610 22.74 22.08 -8.52
N LEU A 611 21.72 22.85 -8.14
CA LEU A 611 21.28 24.08 -8.81
C LEU A 611 21.98 25.31 -8.24
N ASN A 612 23.30 25.41 -8.45
CA ASN A 612 24.17 26.39 -7.80
C ASN A 612 23.79 27.86 -8.06
N GLU A 613 23.31 28.20 -9.25
CA GLU A 613 22.90 29.59 -9.56
C GLU A 613 21.66 30.02 -8.76
N ILE A 614 20.67 29.13 -8.64
CA ILE A 614 19.47 29.38 -7.84
C ILE A 614 19.84 29.43 -6.35
N LYS A 615 20.70 28.51 -5.90
CA LYS A 615 21.23 28.49 -4.54
C LYS A 615 21.90 29.82 -4.16
N LEU A 616 22.71 30.39 -5.07
CA LEU A 616 23.35 31.68 -4.87
C LEU A 616 22.32 32.79 -4.69
N SER A 617 21.31 32.85 -5.56
CA SER A 617 20.23 33.84 -5.44
C SER A 617 19.48 33.74 -4.11
N TYR A 618 19.23 32.52 -3.61
CA TYR A 618 18.62 32.34 -2.29
C TYR A 618 19.53 32.82 -1.15
N LEU A 619 20.84 32.52 -1.17
CA LEU A 619 21.77 33.01 -0.15
C LEU A 619 21.87 34.54 -0.13
N GLU A 620 21.92 35.17 -1.32
CA GLU A 620 21.90 36.64 -1.44
C GLU A 620 20.60 37.22 -0.88
N THR A 621 19.46 36.61 -1.18
CA THR A 621 18.15 37.01 -0.65
C THR A 621 18.07 36.86 0.87
N ILE A 622 18.57 35.75 1.43
CA ILE A 622 18.66 35.57 2.90
C ILE A 622 19.50 36.67 3.52
N LYS A 623 20.66 37.00 2.92
CA LYS A 623 21.53 38.08 3.41
C LYS A 623 20.83 39.45 3.38
N GLU A 624 20.01 39.71 2.37
CA GLU A 624 19.23 40.96 2.29
C GLU A 624 18.15 41.03 3.36
N ILE A 625 17.49 39.90 3.67
CA ILE A 625 16.42 39.81 4.67
C ILE A 625 16.99 39.87 6.10
N ASP A 626 17.97 39.02 6.40
CA ASP A 626 18.68 38.98 7.67
C ASP A 626 20.16 38.58 7.46
N PRO A 627 21.08 39.57 7.47
CA PRO A 627 22.51 39.34 7.29
C PRO A 627 23.15 38.42 8.34
N ASN A 628 22.51 38.22 9.50
CA ASN A 628 23.04 37.40 10.59
C ASN A 628 22.40 36.02 10.69
N TYR A 629 21.48 35.68 9.78
CA TYR A 629 20.77 34.39 9.80
C TYR A 629 21.75 33.21 9.77
N TYR A 630 22.71 33.25 8.86
CA TYR A 630 23.89 32.38 8.89
C TYR A 630 25.12 33.16 9.30
N THR A 631 25.80 32.68 10.35
CA THR A 631 27.03 33.30 10.88
C THR A 631 28.17 33.41 9.85
N ASN A 632 28.11 32.62 8.78
CA ASN A 632 29.11 32.53 7.71
C ASN A 632 28.53 32.81 6.31
N ILE A 633 27.40 33.53 6.19
CA ILE A 633 26.70 33.73 4.91
C ILE A 633 27.59 34.32 3.81
N ASP A 634 28.45 35.29 4.15
CA ASP A 634 29.39 35.91 3.21
C ASP A 634 30.38 34.88 2.64
N SER A 635 30.91 34.01 3.51
CA SER A 635 31.82 32.94 3.08
C SER A 635 31.11 31.88 2.24
N MET A 636 29.84 31.58 2.52
CA MET A 636 29.03 30.67 1.70
C MET A 636 28.82 31.22 0.29
N ILE A 637 28.43 32.51 0.18
CA ILE A 637 28.25 33.21 -1.09
C ILE A 637 29.56 33.25 -1.88
N GLU A 638 30.66 33.66 -1.25
CA GLU A 638 31.98 33.71 -1.92
C GLU A 638 32.46 32.35 -2.40
N SER A 639 32.22 31.28 -1.62
CA SER A 639 32.60 29.92 -2.03
C SER A 639 31.79 29.47 -3.24
N LEU A 640 30.47 29.65 -3.19
CA LEU A 640 29.57 29.22 -4.26
C LEU A 640 29.80 30.01 -5.56
N GLN A 641 30.10 31.32 -5.46
CA GLN A 641 30.48 32.13 -6.63
C GLN A 641 31.77 31.60 -7.29
N ARG A 642 32.77 31.16 -6.51
CA ARG A 642 33.97 30.51 -7.05
C ARG A 642 33.64 29.19 -7.74
N GLU A 643 32.82 28.35 -7.12
CA GLU A 643 32.40 27.06 -7.70
C GLU A 643 31.67 27.24 -9.04
N ILE A 644 30.75 28.20 -9.13
CA ILE A 644 30.05 28.53 -10.38
C ILE A 644 31.04 29.03 -11.44
N GLN A 645 31.99 29.89 -11.05
CA GLN A 645 33.01 30.40 -11.97
C GLN A 645 33.93 29.28 -12.50
N GLU A 646 34.36 28.35 -11.65
CA GLU A 646 35.17 27.20 -12.03
C GLU A 646 34.41 26.23 -12.95
N ALA A 647 33.13 25.98 -12.68
CA ALA A 647 32.27 25.17 -13.55
C ALA A 647 32.13 25.81 -14.95
N ASN A 648 31.87 27.11 -15.03
CA ASN A 648 31.75 27.82 -16.31
C ASN A 648 33.07 27.82 -17.12
N ASN A 649 34.21 27.96 -16.44
CA ASN A 649 35.53 27.91 -17.07
C ASN A 649 35.92 26.51 -17.59
N THR A 650 35.39 25.44 -17.00
CA THR A 650 35.67 24.06 -17.44
C THR A 650 34.79 23.65 -18.62
N SER A 651 33.53 24.09 -18.68
CA SER A 651 32.64 23.88 -19.83
C SER A 651 33.09 24.58 -21.12
N ASP A 652 33.87 25.67 -21.04
CA ASP A 652 34.44 26.35 -22.22
C ASP A 652 35.61 25.58 -22.87
N THR A 653 36.07 24.46 -22.28
CA THR A 653 37.15 23.62 -22.83
C THR A 653 36.70 22.26 -23.36
N SER A 654 35.40 21.94 -23.29
CA SER A 654 34.80 20.74 -23.89
C SER A 654 33.61 21.13 -24.75
N THR A 655 33.74 21.02 -26.07
CA THR A 655 32.56 20.98 -26.95
C THR A 655 31.65 19.84 -26.54
N ASP A 656 30.36 20.19 -26.41
CA ASP A 656 29.17 19.33 -26.33
C ASP A 656 28.65 19.04 -24.91
N THR A 657 27.68 19.85 -24.46
CA THR A 657 26.54 19.52 -23.54
C THR A 657 25.71 20.75 -23.09
N SER A 658 25.98 21.98 -23.56
CA SER A 658 25.18 23.16 -23.21
C SER A 658 23.87 23.30 -24.00
N GLN A 659 22.85 22.52 -23.62
CA GLN A 659 21.45 22.83 -23.93
C GLN A 659 20.53 22.48 -22.75
N ILE A 660 20.68 23.18 -21.62
CA ILE A 660 19.63 23.15 -20.57
C ILE A 660 19.34 24.55 -19.99
N ALA A 661 20.26 25.51 -20.07
CA ALA A 661 20.01 26.88 -19.59
C ALA A 661 19.57 27.83 -20.72
N THR A 662 18.38 27.65 -21.30
CA THR A 662 17.67 28.70 -22.09
C THR A 662 16.23 28.31 -22.46
N GLN A 663 15.42 27.83 -21.51
CA GLN A 663 13.95 27.95 -21.62
C GLN A 663 13.33 28.25 -20.25
N SER A 664 13.70 29.38 -19.67
CA SER A 664 12.96 30.05 -18.58
C SER A 664 12.64 31.48 -18.98
N ASN A 665 11.88 31.63 -20.07
CA ASN A 665 11.05 32.81 -20.25
C ASN A 665 9.65 32.47 -19.73
N ILE A 666 9.44 32.64 -18.43
CA ILE A 666 8.12 32.77 -17.84
C ILE A 666 7.91 34.29 -17.68
N GLN A 667 7.04 34.83 -18.54
CA GLN A 667 6.28 36.04 -18.27
C GLN A 667 4.97 35.66 -17.59
#